data_AF-A0A1G1VAC3-F1
#
_entry.id   AF-A0A1G1VAC3-F1
#
_cell.length_a   1.000
_cell.length_b   1.000
_cell.length_c   1.000
_cell.angle_alpha   90.00
_cell.angle_beta   90.00
_cell.angle_gamma   90.00
#
_symmetry.space_group_name_H-M   'P 1'
#
loop_
_entity.id
_entity.type
_entity.pdbx_description
1 polymer ?
#
loop_
_entity_poly.entity_id
_entity_poly.type
_entity_poly.pdbx_seq_one_letter_code
_entity_poly.pdbx_strand_id
1 'polypeptide(L)'
;MGQENQIRGLLRRITGRTGLSSADSAGGLVPLSPDQKKSYPYVIYEKGSNSPIDRVLAQATYDAMVVRVVDFPIAVDFECTGSDTRIVVRTAAVKLGDQRAQSALFLGVKEATARRISNGNELPSTTNDYIQKAQAEAGRLVNDFMSSGFYEPFKEYYGGLRWGLDQERFVRALFVHGADYDSSFLDNNLTGGHLSNLTYKLGFSMDYSETSKWYETTPAQIMEKFPNLDYRRLADGGFRNTEEGQKLYSAFRELCGQILAERNKRGSERFIAPDGTEPPRPLIPLARHPVVESLFIDEISLDHPTRKYDFGPSELIGLILDSDSQPAHKRLTETINNRVQNTHRFVFDGPSEFEHKSRLISSVLYAYKSAEDPHRRALLKQDLLDIINGYTNQGVIAESVLEENITGARADYDSPDIHEVKDIVRNIIKIGLMSPDPEIVSRVEALIVQYVPDNSQAIMKPDLFALSRGKIMLTIIDALNEVRLGSSPEVLERVSVRVFGSEAVGTQVRSIVEMAIQSMKLKNTSEVNKALVVWRKFGLSFGDKKDPKEVAARAEFNRQLEPSNQMHAEQHSAKNRLLLSLLTELTKSGLLESGDREIASLFKGLVGRIDFRQYDMKALPGEYCKLVSLANDPAVGESQRSDILWHFNGQFEYTNTDALHLLVPVVLDMFQIALGPVNEIRMPTNATSHAVSAISGLVREHRGMFKAVSQTQLGILAQYGTGVQEHAKRLFSGRMITDGEDDIDNTQTEGLVDWQKGTVRAFRGLIRELKEIEGHYQEYQHIEMVKVFPHEYYPWVLREMRDFWQSMRYEMSYQGREGDITGLYRALDNLIRNRLVIQEQYPEDFDPIEQGHLDELLRIGYDRMIVPHDIKYNSTVWQKGLPFITRVISHMPVSVLQAMIAKHTNTSFGEFLQEEHARRNKEEEVQ
;
A
#
# COMPACT_ATOMS: atom_id res chain seq x y z
N MET A 1 -29.52 32.01 -9.92
CA MET A 1 -30.83 31.88 -9.22
C MET A 1 -32.07 32.12 -10.09
N GLY A 2 -32.01 32.79 -11.26
CA GLY A 2 -33.19 33.05 -12.11
C GLY A 2 -33.65 31.89 -13.02
N GLN A 3 -32.72 31.19 -13.68
CA GLN A 3 -33.04 30.11 -14.62
C GLN A 3 -33.48 28.81 -13.94
N GLU A 4 -32.87 28.44 -12.82
CA GLU A 4 -33.25 27.25 -12.05
C GLU A 4 -34.66 27.37 -11.44
N ASN A 5 -35.07 28.58 -11.05
CA ASN A 5 -36.43 28.87 -10.59
C ASN A 5 -37.46 28.95 -11.73
N GLN A 6 -37.03 29.31 -12.95
CA GLN A 6 -37.87 29.18 -14.16
C GLN A 6 -38.04 27.73 -14.59
N ILE A 7 -36.99 26.90 -14.52
CA ILE A 7 -37.06 25.45 -14.73
C ILE A 7 -37.95 24.83 -13.64
N ARG A 8 -37.69 25.08 -12.34
CA ARG A 8 -38.58 24.62 -11.25
C ARG A 8 -40.00 25.16 -11.39
N GLY A 9 -40.20 26.35 -11.96
CA GLY A 9 -41.51 26.95 -12.24
C GLY A 9 -42.24 26.28 -13.42
N LEU A 10 -41.52 25.91 -14.47
CA LEU A 10 -42.03 25.12 -15.59
C LEU A 10 -42.33 23.69 -15.12
N LEU A 11 -41.42 23.10 -14.31
CA LEU A 11 -41.54 21.79 -13.68
C LEU A 11 -42.72 21.72 -12.68
N ARG A 12 -42.97 22.78 -11.90
CA ARG A 12 -44.17 22.89 -11.03
C ARG A 12 -45.46 23.04 -11.84
N ARG A 13 -45.41 23.67 -13.02
CA ARG A 13 -46.58 23.70 -13.94
C ARG A 13 -46.81 22.35 -14.62
N ILE A 14 -45.75 21.56 -14.86
CA ILE A 14 -45.80 20.18 -15.37
C ILE A 14 -46.41 19.23 -14.31
N THR A 15 -46.06 19.37 -13.03
CA THR A 15 -46.55 18.51 -11.94
C THR A 15 -47.87 18.97 -11.30
N GLY A 16 -48.20 20.28 -11.36
CA GLY A 16 -49.36 20.85 -10.66
C GLY A 16 -50.64 20.99 -11.50
N ARG A 17 -50.58 20.86 -12.83
CA ARG A 17 -51.76 20.98 -13.72
C ARG A 17 -52.23 19.68 -14.36
N THR A 18 -51.50 18.60 -14.16
CA THR A 18 -51.86 17.29 -14.68
C THR A 18 -52.61 16.52 -13.62
N GLY A 19 -53.93 16.80 -13.51
CA GLY A 19 -54.88 15.74 -13.19
C GLY A 19 -54.87 14.69 -14.29
N LEU A 20 -53.72 14.05 -14.52
CA LEU A 20 -53.54 12.91 -15.41
C LEU A 20 -54.13 11.71 -14.67
N SER A 21 -55.43 11.53 -14.87
CA SER A 21 -56.02 10.20 -14.75
C SER A 21 -55.18 9.23 -15.55
N SER A 22 -54.89 8.09 -14.94
CA SER A 22 -54.39 6.85 -15.53
C SER A 22 -54.53 6.78 -17.07
N ALA A 23 -53.39 6.50 -17.72
CA ALA A 23 -53.22 5.88 -19.03
C ALA A 23 -52.89 6.76 -20.26
N ASP A 24 -53.42 7.97 -20.46
CA ASP A 24 -53.30 8.60 -21.79
C ASP A 24 -52.89 10.08 -21.72
N SER A 25 -51.65 10.39 -22.13
CA SER A 25 -51.27 11.59 -22.92
C SER A 25 -49.79 12.06 -22.78
N ALA A 26 -48.85 11.17 -22.48
CA ALA A 26 -47.42 11.42 -22.72
C ALA A 26 -46.75 10.18 -23.36
N GLY A 27 -47.22 9.82 -24.56
CA GLY A 27 -46.77 8.65 -25.34
C GLY A 27 -47.20 7.33 -24.69
N GLY A 28 -48.03 6.52 -25.38
CA GLY A 28 -48.51 5.24 -24.84
C GLY A 28 -47.36 4.27 -24.54
N LEU A 29 -46.93 4.25 -23.28
CA LEU A 29 -45.91 3.33 -22.77
C LEU A 29 -46.62 2.16 -22.11
N VAL A 30 -46.67 1.04 -22.82
CA VAL A 30 -47.32 -0.19 -22.36
C VAL A 30 -46.30 -1.02 -21.57
N PRO A 31 -46.64 -1.52 -20.36
CA PRO A 31 -45.79 -2.45 -19.62
C PRO A 31 -45.43 -3.66 -20.49
N LEU A 32 -44.22 -4.21 -20.33
CA LEU A 32 -43.83 -5.40 -21.08
C LEU A 32 -44.76 -6.56 -20.74
N SER A 33 -45.25 -7.25 -21.77
CA SER A 33 -46.02 -8.48 -21.59
C SER A 33 -45.17 -9.56 -20.88
N PRO A 34 -45.79 -10.52 -20.17
CA PRO A 34 -45.06 -11.61 -19.52
C PRO A 34 -44.11 -12.37 -20.47
N ASP A 35 -44.48 -12.52 -21.74
CA ASP A 35 -43.64 -13.19 -22.74
C ASP A 35 -42.47 -12.32 -23.19
N GLN A 36 -42.64 -11.00 -23.31
CA GLN A 36 -41.52 -10.08 -23.51
C GLN A 36 -40.56 -10.06 -22.31
N LYS A 37 -41.07 -10.11 -21.07
CA LYS A 37 -40.21 -10.22 -19.87
C LYS A 37 -39.39 -11.51 -19.86
N LYS A 38 -39.88 -12.61 -20.44
CA LYS A 38 -39.09 -13.85 -20.65
C LYS A 38 -38.00 -13.67 -21.69
N SER A 39 -38.26 -12.90 -22.76
CA SER A 39 -37.25 -12.59 -23.78
C SER A 39 -36.15 -11.66 -23.29
N TYR A 40 -36.41 -10.86 -22.25
CA TYR A 40 -35.44 -9.96 -21.61
C TYR A 40 -35.36 -10.25 -20.10
N PRO A 41 -34.75 -11.38 -19.70
CA PRO A 41 -34.83 -11.86 -18.32
C PRO A 41 -33.98 -11.05 -17.32
N TYR A 42 -32.95 -10.33 -17.79
CA TYR A 42 -31.99 -9.67 -16.90
C TYR A 42 -32.28 -8.17 -16.76
N VAL A 43 -32.49 -7.68 -15.54
CA VAL A 43 -32.62 -6.25 -15.26
C VAL A 43 -31.24 -5.60 -15.22
N ILE A 44 -31.01 -4.59 -16.06
CA ILE A 44 -29.75 -3.82 -16.11
C ILE A 44 -29.86 -2.42 -15.53
N TYR A 45 -31.06 -1.84 -15.48
CA TYR A 45 -31.28 -0.55 -14.81
C TYR A 45 -32.66 -0.56 -14.15
N GLU A 46 -32.74 -0.04 -12.93
CA GLU A 46 -34.01 0.12 -12.21
C GLU A 46 -33.99 1.45 -11.44
N LYS A 47 -35.01 2.28 -11.62
CA LYS A 47 -35.21 3.51 -10.84
C LYS A 47 -36.66 3.68 -10.47
N GLY A 48 -36.95 3.81 -9.17
CA GLY A 48 -38.25 4.30 -8.70
C GLY A 48 -38.39 5.79 -9.04
N SER A 49 -39.36 6.14 -9.89
CA SER A 49 -39.62 7.54 -10.22
C SER A 49 -41.05 7.77 -10.73
N ASN A 50 -41.72 8.72 -10.08
CA ASN A 50 -42.99 9.27 -10.55
C ASN A 50 -42.79 10.50 -11.45
N SER A 51 -41.54 10.84 -11.81
CA SER A 51 -41.23 11.96 -12.70
C SER A 51 -41.52 11.60 -14.16
N PRO A 52 -42.42 12.33 -14.85
CA PRO A 52 -42.64 12.14 -16.28
C PRO A 52 -41.36 12.36 -17.11
N ILE A 53 -40.43 13.18 -16.61
CA ILE A 53 -39.16 13.49 -17.28
C ILE A 53 -38.23 12.29 -17.29
N ASP A 54 -38.12 11.58 -16.17
CA ASP A 54 -37.29 10.37 -16.10
C ASP A 54 -37.78 9.31 -17.09
N ARG A 55 -39.11 9.21 -17.28
CA ARG A 55 -39.70 8.30 -18.27
C ARG A 55 -39.40 8.71 -19.70
N VAL A 56 -39.54 10.00 -20.02
CA VAL A 56 -39.22 10.54 -21.34
C VAL A 56 -37.75 10.34 -21.68
N LEU A 57 -36.84 10.60 -20.74
CA LEU A 57 -35.40 10.39 -20.94
C LEU A 57 -35.06 8.91 -21.12
N ALA A 58 -35.64 8.03 -20.30
CA ALA A 58 -35.44 6.58 -20.43
C ALA A 58 -35.93 6.06 -21.78
N GLN A 59 -37.09 6.54 -22.25
CA GLN A 59 -37.63 6.17 -23.55
C GLN A 59 -36.79 6.72 -24.71
N ALA A 60 -36.39 8.00 -24.66
CA ALA A 60 -35.56 8.60 -25.70
C ALA A 60 -34.21 7.89 -25.83
N THR A 61 -33.58 7.50 -24.71
CA THR A 61 -32.36 6.69 -24.71
C THR A 61 -32.59 5.31 -25.31
N TYR A 62 -33.68 4.63 -24.93
CA TYR A 62 -34.05 3.34 -25.50
C TYR A 62 -34.26 3.41 -27.02
N ASP A 63 -35.06 4.37 -27.48
CA ASP A 63 -35.31 4.59 -28.91
C ASP A 63 -33.99 4.83 -29.65
N ALA A 64 -33.10 5.65 -29.09
CA ALA A 64 -31.79 5.92 -29.68
C ALA A 64 -30.93 4.66 -29.78
N MET A 65 -30.88 3.84 -28.74
CA MET A 65 -30.05 2.62 -28.71
C MET A 65 -30.61 1.51 -29.59
N VAL A 66 -31.93 1.32 -29.65
CA VAL A 66 -32.56 0.24 -30.44
C VAL A 66 -32.71 0.60 -31.92
N VAL A 67 -33.04 1.86 -32.24
CA VAL A 67 -33.29 2.27 -33.64
C VAL A 67 -31.98 2.53 -34.40
N ARG A 68 -30.94 3.02 -33.71
CA ARG A 68 -29.69 3.46 -34.38
C ARG A 68 -28.54 2.47 -34.26
N VAL A 69 -28.61 1.52 -33.32
CA VAL A 69 -27.64 0.44 -33.20
C VAL A 69 -28.35 -0.88 -33.49
N VAL A 70 -28.02 -1.49 -34.63
CA VAL A 70 -28.60 -2.77 -35.04
C VAL A 70 -28.28 -3.82 -33.95
N ASP A 71 -29.32 -4.49 -33.45
CA ASP A 71 -29.28 -5.59 -32.48
C ASP A 71 -28.75 -5.28 -31.07
N PHE A 72 -29.13 -4.15 -30.47
CA PHE A 72 -28.98 -3.97 -29.01
C PHE A 72 -30.15 -4.65 -28.27
N PRO A 73 -29.93 -5.76 -27.53
CA PRO A 73 -31.01 -6.57 -26.99
C PRO A 73 -31.53 -6.02 -25.66
N ILE A 74 -31.97 -4.76 -25.63
CA ILE A 74 -32.57 -4.13 -24.45
C ILE A 74 -34.08 -3.89 -24.64
N ALA A 75 -34.81 -3.76 -23.53
CA ALA A 75 -36.22 -3.40 -23.48
C ALA A 75 -36.47 -2.51 -22.26
N VAL A 76 -37.34 -1.50 -22.38
CA VAL A 76 -37.79 -0.69 -21.24
C VAL A 76 -39.17 -1.14 -20.80
N ASP A 77 -39.33 -1.30 -19.50
CA ASP A 77 -40.55 -1.69 -18.81
C ASP A 77 -40.90 -0.64 -17.76
N PHE A 78 -42.19 -0.41 -17.56
CA PHE A 78 -42.70 0.54 -16.58
C PHE A 78 -43.62 -0.21 -15.62
N GLU A 79 -43.06 -0.63 -14.48
CA GLU A 79 -43.78 -1.42 -13.49
C GLU A 79 -44.48 -0.47 -12.50
N CYS A 80 -45.79 -0.61 -12.36
CA CYS A 80 -46.60 0.18 -11.42
C CYS A 80 -47.03 -0.72 -10.25
N THR A 81 -46.59 -0.42 -9.04
CA THR A 81 -47.02 -1.08 -7.80
C THR A 81 -47.66 -0.06 -6.87
N GLY A 82 -48.99 0.04 -6.87
CA GLY A 82 -49.70 1.05 -6.10
C GLY A 82 -49.46 2.47 -6.63
N SER A 83 -48.97 3.38 -5.78
CA SER A 83 -48.58 4.76 -6.15
C SER A 83 -47.17 4.88 -6.73
N ASP A 84 -46.38 3.80 -6.69
CA ASP A 84 -44.99 3.83 -7.10
C ASP A 84 -44.83 3.30 -8.52
N THR A 85 -44.25 4.13 -9.38
CA THR A 85 -43.83 3.72 -10.73
C THR A 85 -42.33 3.47 -10.75
N ARG A 86 -41.91 2.35 -11.31
CA ARG A 86 -40.52 2.00 -11.55
C ARG A 86 -40.23 1.94 -13.04
N ILE A 87 -39.09 2.52 -13.43
CA ILE A 87 -38.51 2.38 -14.75
C ILE A 87 -37.54 1.21 -14.67
N VAL A 88 -37.77 0.16 -15.45
CA VAL A 88 -36.98 -1.07 -15.45
C VAL A 88 -36.46 -1.32 -16.86
N VAL A 89 -35.15 -1.25 -17.06
CA VAL A 89 -34.51 -1.62 -18.33
C VAL A 89 -34.00 -3.05 -18.20
N ARG A 90 -34.41 -3.89 -19.14
CA ARG A 90 -34.09 -5.30 -19.21
C ARG A 90 -33.23 -5.59 -20.45
N THR A 91 -32.45 -6.66 -20.41
CA THR A 91 -31.65 -7.14 -21.54
C THR A 91 -31.80 -8.64 -21.76
N ALA A 92 -31.66 -9.07 -23.02
CA ALA A 92 -31.53 -10.48 -23.40
C ALA A 92 -30.07 -10.96 -23.39
N ALA A 93 -29.09 -10.07 -23.14
CA ALA A 93 -27.68 -10.43 -23.08
C ALA A 93 -27.41 -11.41 -21.93
N VAL A 94 -26.84 -12.58 -22.26
CA VAL A 94 -26.58 -13.65 -21.27
C VAL A 94 -25.26 -13.43 -20.52
N LYS A 95 -24.26 -12.80 -21.15
CA LYS A 95 -22.97 -12.55 -20.52
C LYS A 95 -23.06 -11.37 -19.57
N LEU A 96 -22.63 -11.56 -18.33
CA LEU A 96 -22.60 -10.49 -17.31
C LEU A 96 -21.84 -9.25 -17.80
N GLY A 97 -20.70 -9.42 -18.48
CA GLY A 97 -19.94 -8.29 -19.03
C GLY A 97 -20.73 -7.45 -20.04
N ASP A 98 -21.49 -8.10 -20.91
CA ASP A 98 -22.37 -7.40 -21.87
C ASP A 98 -23.49 -6.66 -21.13
N GLN A 99 -24.10 -7.28 -20.12
CA GLN A 99 -25.13 -6.65 -19.28
C GLN A 99 -24.61 -5.36 -18.60
N ARG A 100 -23.37 -5.39 -18.11
CA ARG A 100 -22.72 -4.25 -17.45
C ARG A 100 -22.44 -3.11 -18.41
N ALA A 101 -21.81 -3.40 -19.54
CA ALA A 101 -21.52 -2.41 -20.56
C ALA A 101 -22.80 -1.76 -21.12
N GLN A 102 -23.87 -2.53 -21.32
CA GLN A 102 -25.16 -2.00 -21.80
C GLN A 102 -25.81 -1.07 -20.80
N SER A 103 -25.76 -1.40 -19.51
CA SER A 103 -26.27 -0.52 -18.46
C SER A 103 -25.50 0.79 -18.36
N ALA A 104 -24.17 0.68 -18.32
CA ALA A 104 -23.28 1.84 -18.28
C ALA A 104 -23.53 2.78 -19.46
N LEU A 105 -23.69 2.24 -20.67
CA LEU A 105 -24.01 3.02 -21.86
C LEU A 105 -25.39 3.69 -21.75
N PHE A 106 -26.42 2.93 -21.35
CA PHE A 106 -27.77 3.46 -21.18
C PHE A 106 -27.80 4.61 -20.19
N LEU A 107 -27.16 4.43 -19.03
CA LEU A 107 -27.06 5.43 -17.97
C LEU A 107 -26.32 6.67 -18.46
N GLY A 108 -25.13 6.51 -19.04
CA GLY A 108 -24.32 7.61 -19.56
C GLY A 108 -25.04 8.43 -20.64
N VAL A 109 -25.73 7.79 -21.58
CA VAL A 109 -26.49 8.48 -22.64
C VAL A 109 -27.67 9.25 -22.04
N LYS A 110 -28.42 8.62 -21.13
CA LYS A 110 -29.57 9.24 -20.48
C LYS A 110 -29.15 10.48 -19.67
N GLU A 111 -28.08 10.38 -18.89
CA GLU A 111 -27.58 11.50 -18.07
C GLU A 111 -26.91 12.61 -18.90
N ALA A 112 -26.20 12.27 -19.98
CA ALA A 112 -25.64 13.25 -20.92
C ALA A 112 -26.75 14.02 -21.65
N THR A 113 -27.81 13.32 -22.05
CA THR A 113 -29.00 13.92 -22.68
C THR A 113 -29.66 14.92 -21.74
N ALA A 114 -29.91 14.52 -20.49
CA ALA A 114 -30.52 15.39 -19.49
C ALA A 114 -29.73 16.69 -19.29
N ARG A 115 -28.41 16.59 -19.14
CA ARG A 115 -27.50 17.74 -18.96
C ARG A 115 -27.46 18.69 -20.14
N ARG A 116 -27.42 18.15 -21.36
CA ARG A 116 -27.36 19.00 -22.57
C ARG A 116 -28.66 19.78 -22.79
N ILE A 117 -29.79 19.18 -22.46
CA ILE A 117 -31.08 19.89 -22.50
C ILE A 117 -31.14 20.96 -21.41
N SER A 118 -30.65 20.69 -20.20
CA SER A 118 -30.68 21.67 -19.10
C SER A 118 -29.72 22.85 -19.32
N ASN A 119 -28.61 22.65 -20.02
CA ASN A 119 -27.58 23.66 -20.27
C ASN A 119 -27.80 24.45 -21.57
N GLY A 120 -28.84 24.12 -22.36
CA GLY A 120 -29.15 24.84 -23.60
C GLY A 120 -29.66 26.27 -23.35
N ASN A 121 -29.30 27.21 -24.23
CA ASN A 121 -29.72 28.61 -24.16
C ASN A 121 -31.25 28.80 -24.29
N GLU A 122 -31.94 27.84 -24.91
CA GLU A 122 -33.39 27.82 -25.07
C GLU A 122 -33.99 26.65 -24.31
N LEU A 123 -34.41 26.92 -23.07
CA LEU A 123 -35.15 25.95 -22.27
C LEU A 123 -36.43 25.54 -23.02
N PRO A 124 -36.74 24.24 -23.06
CA PRO A 124 -37.91 23.76 -23.78
C PRO A 124 -39.18 24.42 -23.27
N SER A 125 -39.98 24.94 -24.20
CA SER A 125 -41.16 25.75 -23.87
C SER A 125 -42.43 24.92 -23.66
N THR A 126 -42.42 23.66 -24.13
CA THR A 126 -43.53 22.70 -24.03
C THR A 126 -43.03 21.27 -23.79
N THR A 127 -43.91 20.37 -23.33
CA THR A 127 -43.59 18.94 -23.14
C THR A 127 -43.17 18.25 -24.44
N ASN A 128 -43.82 18.59 -25.56
CA ASN A 128 -43.47 18.02 -26.88
C ASN A 128 -42.10 18.49 -27.37
N ASP A 129 -41.74 19.75 -27.12
CA ASP A 129 -40.40 20.29 -27.40
C ASP A 129 -39.32 19.58 -26.58
N TYR A 130 -39.59 19.28 -25.30
CA TYR A 130 -38.68 18.49 -24.46
C TYR A 130 -38.47 17.07 -25.01
N ILE A 131 -39.55 16.37 -25.39
CA ILE A 131 -39.49 15.01 -25.96
C ILE A 131 -38.65 14.99 -27.23
N GLN A 132 -38.91 15.93 -28.17
CA GLN A 132 -38.18 16.01 -29.43
C GLN A 132 -36.69 16.32 -29.21
N LYS A 133 -36.37 17.26 -28.32
CA LYS A 133 -34.99 17.57 -27.95
C LYS A 133 -34.28 16.38 -27.31
N ALA A 134 -34.95 15.64 -26.41
CA ALA A 134 -34.41 14.44 -25.79
C ALA A 134 -34.11 13.34 -26.81
N GLN A 135 -35.04 13.05 -27.72
CA GLN A 135 -34.84 12.06 -28.78
C GLN A 135 -33.72 12.45 -29.75
N ALA A 136 -33.66 13.73 -30.14
CA ALA A 136 -32.61 14.22 -31.02
C ALA A 136 -31.23 14.12 -30.37
N GLU A 137 -31.10 14.55 -29.12
CA GLU A 137 -29.82 14.59 -28.42
C GLU A 137 -29.33 13.20 -28.01
N ALA A 138 -30.20 12.33 -27.50
CA ALA A 138 -29.86 10.93 -27.24
C ALA A 138 -29.40 10.22 -28.51
N GLY A 139 -30.12 10.43 -29.62
CA GLY A 139 -29.74 9.88 -30.93
C GLY A 139 -28.40 10.40 -31.45
N ARG A 140 -28.06 11.67 -31.18
CA ARG A 140 -26.76 12.26 -31.53
C ARG A 140 -25.63 11.64 -30.70
N LEU A 141 -25.82 11.55 -29.38
CA LEU A 141 -24.84 10.98 -28.46
C LEU A 141 -24.52 9.51 -28.76
N VAL A 142 -25.53 8.68 -29.02
CA VAL A 142 -25.33 7.28 -29.41
C VAL A 142 -24.55 7.18 -30.73
N ASN A 143 -24.91 7.99 -31.73
CA ASN A 143 -24.20 7.99 -33.02
C ASN A 143 -22.74 8.41 -32.88
N ASP A 144 -22.47 9.48 -32.14
CA ASP A 144 -21.10 9.96 -31.88
C ASP A 144 -20.28 8.87 -31.17
N PHE A 145 -20.87 8.22 -30.16
CA PHE A 145 -20.22 7.16 -29.40
C PHE A 145 -19.89 5.95 -30.27
N MET A 146 -20.86 5.46 -31.04
CA MET A 146 -20.70 4.25 -31.86
C MET A 146 -19.81 4.47 -33.09
N SER A 147 -19.90 5.64 -33.74
CA SER A 147 -19.10 5.95 -34.94
C SER A 147 -17.62 6.20 -34.64
N SER A 148 -17.28 6.52 -33.40
CA SER A 148 -15.89 6.79 -33.00
C SER A 148 -14.99 5.55 -32.99
N GLY A 149 -15.55 4.34 -32.91
CA GLY A 149 -14.81 3.10 -32.66
C GLY A 149 -14.45 2.86 -31.18
N PHE A 150 -14.90 3.74 -30.28
CA PHE A 150 -14.62 3.69 -28.84
C PHE A 150 -15.46 2.65 -28.06
N TYR A 151 -16.54 2.12 -28.66
CA TYR A 151 -17.45 1.19 -27.99
C TYR A 151 -16.77 -0.10 -27.54
N GLU A 152 -15.87 -0.68 -28.33
CA GLU A 152 -15.18 -1.93 -27.94
C GLU A 152 -14.26 -1.74 -26.72
N PRO A 153 -13.36 -0.74 -26.67
CA PRO A 153 -12.60 -0.42 -25.45
C PRO A 153 -13.49 -0.10 -24.24
N PHE A 154 -14.58 0.64 -24.44
CA PHE A 154 -15.57 0.91 -23.40
C PHE A 154 -16.19 -0.39 -22.88
N LYS A 155 -16.61 -1.28 -23.77
CA LYS A 155 -17.21 -2.56 -23.45
C LYS A 155 -16.21 -3.49 -22.74
N GLU A 156 -14.95 -3.51 -23.15
CA GLU A 156 -13.89 -4.25 -22.45
C GLU A 156 -13.72 -3.76 -21.01
N TYR A 157 -13.66 -2.44 -20.82
CA TYR A 157 -13.49 -1.84 -19.48
C TYR A 157 -14.70 -2.09 -18.58
N TYR A 158 -15.90 -1.71 -19.03
CA TYR A 158 -17.13 -1.83 -18.23
C TYR A 158 -17.67 -3.27 -18.15
N GLY A 159 -17.33 -4.12 -19.10
CA GLY A 159 -17.67 -5.54 -19.12
C GLY A 159 -16.61 -6.46 -18.52
N GLY A 160 -15.47 -5.91 -18.07
CA GLY A 160 -14.22 -6.64 -17.83
C GLY A 160 -14.14 -7.51 -16.58
N LEU A 161 -13.19 -8.46 -16.63
CA LEU A 161 -12.75 -9.37 -15.55
C LEU A 161 -11.33 -9.02 -15.03
N ARG A 162 -10.60 -8.08 -15.67
CA ARG A 162 -9.19 -7.75 -15.36
C ARG A 162 -8.92 -6.25 -15.35
N TRP A 163 -9.42 -5.59 -14.32
CA TRP A 163 -9.35 -4.13 -14.08
C TRP A 163 -8.06 -3.43 -14.52
N GLY A 164 -6.89 -3.94 -14.14
CA GLY A 164 -5.62 -3.25 -14.44
C GLY A 164 -5.30 -3.09 -15.94
N LEU A 165 -5.43 -4.16 -16.75
CA LEU A 165 -5.12 -4.09 -18.18
C LEU A 165 -6.21 -3.38 -18.98
N ASP A 166 -7.46 -3.55 -18.58
CA ASP A 166 -8.60 -2.98 -19.27
C ASP A 166 -8.66 -1.45 -19.04
N GLN A 167 -8.26 -0.96 -17.85
CA GLN A 167 -8.13 0.47 -17.56
C GLN A 167 -7.10 1.15 -18.46
N GLU A 168 -5.92 0.56 -18.65
CA GLU A 168 -4.89 1.15 -19.52
C GLU A 168 -5.36 1.22 -20.99
N ARG A 169 -6.08 0.20 -21.45
CA ARG A 169 -6.67 0.19 -22.80
C ARG A 169 -7.75 1.25 -22.93
N PHE A 170 -8.59 1.40 -21.92
CA PHE A 170 -9.63 2.41 -21.86
C PHE A 170 -9.07 3.83 -21.88
N VAL A 171 -8.09 4.13 -21.05
CA VAL A 171 -7.40 5.44 -21.03
C VAL A 171 -6.74 5.71 -22.38
N ARG A 172 -6.05 4.73 -22.95
CA ARG A 172 -5.47 4.86 -24.29
C ARG A 172 -6.54 5.17 -25.33
N ALA A 173 -7.69 4.51 -25.26
CA ALA A 173 -8.80 4.76 -26.16
C ALA A 173 -9.39 6.18 -25.97
N LEU A 174 -9.50 6.69 -24.74
CA LEU A 174 -9.93 8.07 -24.49
C LEU A 174 -9.01 9.08 -25.20
N PHE A 175 -7.69 8.88 -25.15
CA PHE A 175 -6.74 9.70 -25.90
C PHE A 175 -6.85 9.52 -27.41
N VAL A 176 -6.88 8.28 -27.90
CA VAL A 176 -6.93 7.97 -29.33
C VAL A 176 -8.17 8.56 -30.01
N HIS A 177 -9.33 8.40 -29.38
CA HIS A 177 -10.60 8.87 -29.92
C HIS A 177 -10.93 10.31 -29.50
N GLY A 178 -10.17 10.87 -28.55
CA GLY A 178 -10.30 12.24 -28.08
C GLY A 178 -9.29 13.21 -28.67
N ALA A 179 -8.19 12.78 -29.30
CA ALA A 179 -7.15 13.69 -29.79
C ALA A 179 -7.53 14.39 -31.11
N ASP A 180 -7.07 15.64 -31.25
CA ASP A 180 -7.02 16.34 -32.53
C ASP A 180 -5.71 16.04 -33.25
N TYR A 181 -5.71 16.24 -34.58
CA TYR A 181 -4.48 16.28 -35.34
C TYR A 181 -3.70 17.55 -35.03
N ASP A 182 -2.43 17.41 -34.64
CA ASP A 182 -1.51 18.51 -34.38
C ASP A 182 -0.15 18.23 -35.03
N SER A 183 0.15 18.93 -36.12
CA SER A 183 1.43 18.79 -36.84
C SER A 183 2.62 19.25 -36.02
N SER A 184 2.47 20.29 -35.19
CA SER A 184 3.56 20.85 -34.38
C SER A 184 3.95 19.92 -33.24
N PHE A 185 2.98 19.19 -32.70
CA PHE A 185 3.22 18.11 -31.74
C PHE A 185 3.99 16.96 -32.39
N LEU A 186 3.63 16.57 -33.61
CA LEU A 186 4.28 15.46 -34.33
C LEU A 186 5.75 15.78 -34.67
N ASP A 187 6.07 17.02 -35.03
CA ASP A 187 7.45 17.44 -35.36
C ASP A 187 8.47 17.04 -34.27
N ASN A 188 8.04 17.03 -33.00
CA ASN A 188 8.92 16.82 -31.85
C ASN A 188 8.73 15.47 -31.15
N ASN A 189 7.66 14.72 -31.43
CA ASN A 189 7.32 13.50 -30.69
C ASN A 189 7.21 12.25 -31.59
N LEU A 190 7.29 12.42 -32.92
CA LEU A 190 7.24 11.30 -33.85
C LEU A 190 8.55 10.50 -33.82
N THR A 191 8.46 9.18 -33.92
CA THR A 191 9.60 8.26 -33.98
C THR A 191 9.47 7.38 -35.22
N GLY A 192 10.57 6.77 -35.68
CA GLY A 192 10.49 5.82 -36.79
C GLY A 192 9.67 4.57 -36.44
N GLY A 193 9.60 4.19 -35.15
CA GLY A 193 8.70 3.14 -34.66
C GLY A 193 7.21 3.50 -34.82
N HIS A 194 6.85 4.77 -34.58
CA HIS A 194 5.50 5.27 -34.84
C HIS A 194 5.12 5.18 -36.32
N LEU A 195 6.03 5.59 -37.21
CA LEU A 195 5.83 5.51 -38.66
C LEU A 195 5.73 4.06 -39.15
N SER A 196 6.54 3.16 -38.58
CA SER A 196 6.48 1.73 -38.87
C SER A 196 5.08 1.17 -38.57
N ASN A 197 4.51 1.46 -37.39
CA ASN A 197 3.16 1.04 -37.04
C ASN A 197 2.06 1.65 -37.93
N LEU A 198 2.31 2.85 -38.47
CA LEU A 198 1.37 3.55 -39.35
C LEU A 198 1.24 2.89 -40.73
N THR A 199 2.29 2.20 -41.20
CA THR A 199 2.30 1.54 -42.52
C THR A 199 1.14 0.56 -42.69
N TYR A 200 0.90 -0.29 -41.69
CA TYR A 200 -0.20 -1.25 -41.68
C TYR A 200 -1.57 -0.56 -41.81
N LYS A 201 -1.78 0.54 -41.08
CA LYS A 201 -3.05 1.29 -41.09
C LYS A 201 -3.33 1.98 -42.41
N LEU A 202 -2.30 2.51 -43.04
CA LEU A 202 -2.42 3.15 -44.35
C LEU A 202 -2.49 2.11 -45.49
N GLY A 203 -2.31 0.82 -45.18
CA GLY A 203 -2.41 -0.29 -46.14
C GLY A 203 -1.13 -0.52 -46.94
N PHE A 204 0.02 -0.09 -46.42
CA PHE A 204 1.31 -0.38 -47.04
C PHE A 204 1.74 -1.80 -46.69
N SER A 205 1.96 -2.62 -47.73
CA SER A 205 2.62 -3.91 -47.59
C SER A 205 4.13 -3.68 -47.64
N MET A 206 4.77 -3.60 -46.48
CA MET A 206 6.23 -3.52 -46.35
C MET A 206 6.76 -4.74 -45.60
N ASP A 207 7.95 -5.21 -45.99
CA ASP A 207 8.62 -6.29 -45.28
C ASP A 207 9.02 -5.82 -43.87
N TYR A 208 8.79 -6.68 -42.87
CA TYR A 208 9.17 -6.40 -41.47
C TYR A 208 10.66 -6.09 -41.32
N SER A 209 11.52 -6.71 -42.14
CA SER A 209 12.97 -6.49 -42.17
C SER A 209 13.37 -5.08 -42.64
N GLU A 210 12.50 -4.39 -43.37
CA GLU A 210 12.69 -2.99 -43.77
C GLU A 210 12.20 -2.03 -42.69
N THR A 211 11.04 -2.30 -42.08
CA THR A 211 10.42 -1.44 -41.07
C THR A 211 11.03 -1.61 -39.67
N SER A 212 11.69 -2.74 -39.38
CA SER A 212 12.40 -2.96 -38.11
C SER A 212 13.61 -2.04 -37.96
N LYS A 213 14.22 -1.60 -39.07
CA LYS A 213 15.36 -0.66 -39.06
C LYS A 213 14.94 0.79 -38.79
N TRP A 214 13.65 1.09 -38.85
CA TRP A 214 13.14 2.44 -38.68
C TRP A 214 13.23 2.93 -37.24
N TYR A 215 13.31 2.03 -36.26
CA TYR A 215 13.55 2.41 -34.85
C TYR A 215 14.88 3.16 -34.65
N GLU A 216 15.84 2.99 -35.56
CA GLU A 216 17.15 3.64 -35.54
C GLU A 216 17.27 4.77 -36.58
N THR A 217 16.21 5.02 -37.37
CA THR A 217 16.20 6.02 -38.44
C THR A 217 15.34 7.21 -38.04
N THR A 218 15.74 8.43 -38.44
CA THR A 218 14.96 9.63 -38.12
C THR A 218 13.64 9.66 -38.91
N PRO A 219 12.53 10.17 -38.31
CA PRO A 219 11.26 10.29 -39.02
C PRO A 219 11.35 11.08 -40.33
N ALA A 220 12.17 12.13 -40.36
CA ALA A 220 12.38 12.96 -41.55
C ALA A 220 12.93 12.15 -42.74
N GLN A 221 13.95 11.32 -42.51
CA GLN A 221 14.54 10.44 -43.53
C GLN A 221 13.55 9.39 -44.03
N ILE A 222 12.71 8.86 -43.13
CA ILE A 222 11.66 7.90 -43.49
C ILE A 222 10.61 8.57 -44.38
N MET A 223 10.11 9.75 -43.99
CA MET A 223 9.09 10.48 -44.77
C MET A 223 9.61 10.97 -46.12
N GLU A 224 10.90 11.31 -46.23
CA GLU A 224 11.54 11.64 -47.52
C GLU A 224 11.55 10.44 -48.47
N LYS A 225 11.86 9.25 -47.96
CA LYS A 225 11.84 8.00 -48.73
C LYS A 225 10.42 7.50 -49.03
N PHE A 226 9.45 7.82 -48.16
CA PHE A 226 8.06 7.41 -48.26
C PHE A 226 7.11 8.62 -48.15
N PRO A 227 6.94 9.42 -49.23
CA PRO A 227 6.15 10.66 -49.21
C PRO A 227 4.66 10.49 -48.87
N ASN A 228 4.15 9.25 -48.92
CA ASN A 228 2.77 8.94 -48.54
C ASN A 228 2.58 8.80 -47.03
N LEU A 229 3.67 8.77 -46.27
CA LEU A 229 3.68 8.89 -44.80
C LEU A 229 3.94 10.33 -44.34
N ASP A 230 4.13 11.27 -45.27
CA ASP A 230 4.49 12.64 -44.93
C ASP A 230 3.25 13.47 -44.56
N TYR A 231 3.01 13.60 -43.25
CA TYR A 231 1.90 14.41 -42.72
C TYR A 231 2.01 15.89 -43.10
N ARG A 232 3.19 16.41 -43.47
CA ARG A 232 3.37 17.82 -43.85
C ARG A 232 2.56 18.17 -45.11
N ARG A 233 2.21 17.17 -45.93
CA ARG A 233 1.29 17.33 -47.08
C ARG A 233 -0.11 17.79 -46.66
N LEU A 234 -0.54 17.49 -45.42
CA LEU A 234 -1.84 17.90 -44.88
C LEU A 234 -1.95 19.41 -44.64
N ALA A 235 -0.85 20.15 -44.72
CA ALA A 235 -0.86 21.62 -44.69
C ALA A 235 -1.51 22.22 -45.95
N ASP A 236 -1.49 21.49 -47.08
CA ASP A 236 -2.24 21.86 -48.27
C ASP A 236 -3.71 21.43 -48.13
N GLY A 237 -4.60 22.41 -48.07
CA GLY A 237 -6.04 22.17 -48.00
C GLY A 237 -6.59 21.43 -49.22
N GLY A 238 -5.97 21.59 -50.39
CA GLY A 238 -6.34 20.85 -51.61
C GLY A 238 -6.11 19.36 -51.44
N PHE A 239 -4.91 18.97 -51.01
CA PHE A 239 -4.59 17.58 -50.70
C PHE A 239 -5.39 17.04 -49.51
N ARG A 240 -5.53 17.79 -48.42
CA ARG A 240 -6.26 17.35 -47.21
C ARG A 240 -7.70 16.93 -47.51
N ASN A 241 -8.34 17.56 -48.49
CA ASN A 241 -9.73 17.26 -48.87
C ASN A 241 -9.87 16.06 -49.82
N THR A 242 -8.77 15.47 -50.29
CA THR A 242 -8.78 14.22 -51.05
C THR A 242 -9.04 13.02 -50.13
N GLU A 243 -9.46 11.89 -50.70
CA GLU A 243 -9.62 10.63 -49.95
C GLU A 243 -8.30 10.19 -49.28
N GLU A 244 -7.18 10.32 -50.00
CA GLU A 244 -5.84 10.06 -49.48
C GLU A 244 -5.50 10.99 -48.31
N GLY A 245 -5.75 12.29 -48.47
CA GLY A 245 -5.53 13.29 -47.43
C GLY A 245 -6.38 13.06 -46.18
N GLN A 246 -7.65 12.66 -46.32
CA GLN A 246 -8.52 12.31 -45.18
C GLN A 246 -8.06 11.03 -44.48
N LYS A 247 -7.61 10.03 -45.24
CA LYS A 247 -7.05 8.78 -44.67
C LYS A 247 -5.77 9.08 -43.87
N LEU A 248 -4.88 9.90 -44.42
CA LEU A 248 -3.65 10.33 -43.77
C LEU A 248 -3.94 11.17 -42.51
N TYR A 249 -4.87 12.12 -42.62
CA TYR A 249 -5.32 12.95 -41.50
C TYR A 249 -5.87 12.10 -40.34
N SER A 250 -6.75 11.14 -40.63
CA SER A 250 -7.31 10.24 -39.62
C SER A 250 -6.22 9.39 -38.95
N ALA A 251 -5.28 8.87 -39.73
CA ALA A 251 -4.19 8.04 -39.22
C ALA A 251 -3.25 8.82 -38.28
N PHE A 252 -2.89 10.06 -38.65
CA PHE A 252 -2.05 10.91 -37.81
C PHE A 252 -2.79 11.51 -36.60
N ARG A 253 -4.09 11.79 -36.71
CA ARG A 253 -4.93 12.15 -35.54
C ARG A 253 -4.90 11.05 -34.48
N GLU A 254 -5.13 9.81 -34.91
CA GLU A 254 -5.05 8.67 -34.00
C GLU A 254 -3.64 8.52 -33.43
N LEU A 255 -2.60 8.71 -34.24
CA LEU A 255 -1.22 8.65 -33.78
C LEU A 255 -0.90 9.71 -32.71
N CYS A 256 -1.39 10.95 -32.87
CA CYS A 256 -1.30 11.98 -31.82
C CYS A 256 -1.87 11.46 -30.49
N GLY A 257 -3.06 10.85 -30.51
CA GLY A 257 -3.67 10.26 -29.33
C GLY A 257 -2.87 9.08 -28.76
N GLN A 258 -2.26 8.23 -29.60
CA GLN A 258 -1.39 7.14 -29.13
C GLN A 258 -0.15 7.67 -28.41
N ILE A 259 0.52 8.69 -28.96
CA ILE A 259 1.69 9.31 -28.34
C ILE A 259 1.32 9.99 -27.02
N LEU A 260 0.18 10.69 -26.96
CA LEU A 260 -0.32 11.29 -25.72
C LEU A 260 -0.63 10.23 -24.66
N ALA A 261 -1.23 9.10 -25.04
CA ALA A 261 -1.46 7.98 -24.13
C ALA A 261 -0.15 7.37 -23.62
N GLU A 262 0.86 7.21 -24.48
CA GLU A 262 2.19 6.73 -24.07
C GLU A 262 2.89 7.70 -23.12
N ARG A 263 2.72 9.02 -23.30
CA ARG A 263 3.21 10.05 -22.39
C ARG A 263 2.47 10.10 -21.06
N ASN A 264 1.19 9.74 -21.03
CA ASN A 264 0.42 9.66 -19.80
C ASN A 264 0.85 8.47 -18.92
N LYS A 265 1.34 7.36 -19.52
CA LYS A 265 1.86 6.20 -18.77
C LYS A 265 3.17 6.52 -18.03
N ARG A 266 3.26 6.13 -16.75
CA ARG A 266 4.47 6.33 -15.92
C ARG A 266 5.68 5.58 -16.48
N GLY A 267 6.84 6.23 -16.51
CA GLY A 267 8.13 5.57 -16.76
C GLY A 267 8.43 5.23 -18.23
N SER A 268 7.78 5.89 -19.19
CA SER A 268 8.17 5.76 -20.59
C SER A 268 9.48 6.50 -20.84
N GLU A 269 10.60 5.76 -20.79
CA GLU A 269 11.96 6.27 -21.06
C GLU A 269 12.09 6.97 -22.43
N ARG A 270 11.14 6.71 -23.34
CA ARG A 270 11.09 7.27 -24.70
C ARG A 270 10.92 8.78 -24.75
N PHE A 271 10.36 9.40 -23.71
CA PHE A 271 10.10 10.83 -23.68
C PHE A 271 11.01 11.62 -22.74
N ILE A 272 11.99 10.96 -22.10
CA ILE A 272 12.99 11.66 -21.28
C ILE A 272 13.90 12.44 -22.22
N ALA A 273 13.91 13.76 -22.08
CA ALA A 273 14.79 14.61 -22.87
C ALA A 273 16.27 14.29 -22.58
N PRO A 274 17.21 14.63 -23.50
CA PRO A 274 18.64 14.35 -23.32
C PRO A 274 19.26 14.94 -22.03
N ASP A 275 18.62 15.95 -21.44
CA ASP A 275 19.01 16.57 -20.17
C ASP A 275 18.45 15.84 -18.93
N GLY A 276 17.68 14.78 -19.13
CA GLY A 276 17.03 13.97 -18.09
C GLY A 276 15.65 14.47 -17.67
N THR A 277 15.09 15.48 -18.33
CA THR A 277 13.76 16.02 -17.98
C THR A 277 12.63 15.19 -18.60
N GLU A 278 11.65 14.80 -17.79
CA GLU A 278 10.40 14.19 -18.26
C GLU A 278 9.40 15.31 -18.61
N PRO A 279 8.80 15.29 -19.80
CA PRO A 279 7.77 16.26 -20.15
C PRO A 279 6.50 15.98 -19.34
N PRO A 280 5.71 17.02 -19.00
CA PRO A 280 4.53 16.85 -18.16
C PRO A 280 3.53 15.88 -18.80
N ARG A 281 2.85 15.12 -17.95
CA ARG A 281 1.82 14.15 -18.37
C ARG A 281 0.60 14.90 -18.89
N PRO A 282 0.08 14.54 -20.08
CA PRO A 282 -1.16 15.11 -20.58
C PRO A 282 -2.34 14.63 -19.73
N LEU A 283 -3.35 15.50 -19.57
CA LEU A 283 -4.63 15.17 -18.94
C LEU A 283 -5.43 14.21 -19.83
N ILE A 284 -6.17 13.29 -19.20
CA ILE A 284 -7.11 12.40 -19.87
C ILE A 284 -8.26 13.25 -20.44
N PRO A 285 -8.56 13.18 -21.74
CA PRO A 285 -9.52 14.06 -22.41
C PRO A 285 -10.98 13.61 -22.18
N LEU A 286 -11.38 13.46 -20.93
CA LEU A 286 -12.70 12.98 -20.52
C LEU A 286 -13.83 13.93 -20.98
N ALA A 287 -13.59 15.24 -20.98
CA ALA A 287 -14.57 16.25 -21.42
C ALA A 287 -14.98 16.10 -22.89
N ARG A 288 -14.15 15.42 -23.71
CA ARG A 288 -14.46 15.12 -25.12
C ARG A 288 -15.38 13.90 -25.29
N HIS A 289 -15.64 13.16 -24.21
CA HIS A 289 -16.45 11.93 -24.19
C HIS A 289 -17.67 12.12 -23.26
N PRO A 290 -18.69 12.91 -23.66
CA PRO A 290 -19.76 13.36 -22.77
C PRO A 290 -20.60 12.22 -22.17
N VAL A 291 -20.73 11.08 -22.86
CA VAL A 291 -21.40 9.88 -22.34
C VAL A 291 -20.63 9.27 -21.17
N VAL A 292 -19.30 9.16 -21.31
CA VAL A 292 -18.41 8.63 -20.27
C VAL A 292 -18.28 9.59 -19.10
N GLU A 293 -18.04 10.87 -19.38
CA GLU A 293 -18.04 11.94 -18.38
C GLU A 293 -19.35 11.91 -17.59
N SER A 294 -20.46 11.67 -18.28
CA SER A 294 -21.75 11.64 -17.65
C SER A 294 -21.97 10.50 -16.70
N LEU A 295 -21.55 9.31 -17.13
CA LEU A 295 -21.53 8.11 -16.30
C LEU A 295 -20.63 8.30 -15.08
N PHE A 296 -19.41 8.82 -15.23
CA PHE A 296 -18.52 9.08 -14.09
C PHE A 296 -19.13 10.03 -13.07
N ILE A 297 -19.77 11.13 -13.53
CA ILE A 297 -20.48 12.05 -12.63
C ILE A 297 -21.60 11.35 -11.87
N ASP A 298 -22.37 10.50 -12.53
CA ASP A 298 -23.46 9.78 -11.88
C ASP A 298 -22.92 8.78 -10.85
N GLU A 299 -21.87 8.03 -11.18
CA GLU A 299 -21.21 7.08 -10.25
C GLU A 299 -20.63 7.78 -9.00
N ILE A 300 -20.01 8.98 -9.15
CA ILE A 300 -19.57 9.80 -8.01
C ILE A 300 -20.77 10.25 -7.16
N SER A 301 -21.93 10.47 -7.80
CA SER A 301 -23.14 10.98 -7.14
C SER A 301 -23.85 9.95 -6.28
N LEU A 302 -23.49 8.67 -6.38
CA LEU A 302 -24.11 7.61 -5.61
C LEU A 302 -23.60 7.68 -4.16
N ASP A 303 -24.45 8.24 -3.29
CA ASP A 303 -24.20 8.44 -1.85
C ASP A 303 -23.65 7.18 -1.14
N HIS A 304 -24.01 5.99 -1.64
CA HIS A 304 -23.32 4.72 -1.38
C HIS A 304 -23.33 3.87 -2.66
N PRO A 305 -22.28 3.09 -2.96
CA PRO A 305 -22.31 2.15 -4.08
C PRO A 305 -23.40 1.09 -3.82
N THR A 306 -24.59 1.34 -4.36
CA THR A 306 -25.66 0.36 -4.41
C THR A 306 -25.24 -0.69 -5.44
N ARG A 307 -24.76 -1.85 -4.99
CA ARG A 307 -24.20 -2.82 -5.93
C ARG A 307 -25.20 -3.22 -7.01
N LYS A 308 -24.90 -2.80 -8.25
CA LYS A 308 -24.97 -3.68 -9.42
C LYS A 308 -23.76 -3.55 -10.36
N TYR A 309 -22.88 -2.58 -10.13
CA TYR A 309 -21.55 -2.51 -10.75
C TYR A 309 -20.49 -2.24 -9.69
N ASP A 310 -19.81 -3.30 -9.24
CA ASP A 310 -18.61 -3.19 -8.40
C ASP A 310 -17.46 -2.59 -9.24
N PHE A 311 -17.48 -1.27 -9.40
CA PHE A 311 -16.29 -0.47 -9.72
C PHE A 311 -15.56 -0.21 -8.41
N GLY A 312 -14.22 -0.34 -8.38
CA GLY A 312 -13.45 0.19 -7.26
C GLY A 312 -13.59 1.71 -7.25
N PRO A 313 -14.23 2.36 -6.25
CA PRO A 313 -14.42 3.82 -6.24
C PRO A 313 -13.09 4.57 -6.44
N SER A 314 -12.00 4.01 -5.90
CA SER A 314 -10.63 4.52 -6.00
C SER A 314 -10.10 4.66 -7.43
N GLU A 315 -10.47 3.77 -8.35
CA GLU A 315 -9.93 3.79 -9.72
C GLU A 315 -10.61 4.87 -10.58
N LEU A 316 -11.92 5.05 -10.41
CA LEU A 316 -12.68 6.12 -11.05
C LEU A 316 -12.20 7.50 -10.58
N ILE A 317 -11.95 7.66 -9.28
CA ILE A 317 -11.40 8.90 -8.72
C ILE A 317 -10.03 9.22 -9.31
N GLY A 318 -9.14 8.22 -9.40
CA GLY A 318 -7.84 8.39 -10.04
C GLY A 318 -7.96 8.93 -11.47
N LEU A 319 -8.86 8.35 -12.26
CA LEU A 319 -9.14 8.82 -13.63
C LEU A 319 -9.67 10.26 -13.66
N ILE A 320 -10.57 10.62 -12.76
CA ILE A 320 -11.12 11.99 -12.67
C ILE A 320 -9.99 12.98 -12.35
N LEU A 321 -9.17 12.70 -11.34
CA LEU A 321 -8.05 13.55 -10.92
C LEU A 321 -6.92 13.65 -11.96
N ASP A 322 -6.88 12.74 -12.93
CA ASP A 322 -6.00 12.74 -14.10
C ASP A 322 -6.67 13.34 -15.35
N SER A 323 -7.94 13.77 -15.29
CA SER A 323 -8.74 14.21 -16.45
C SER A 323 -8.88 15.74 -16.59
N ASP A 324 -9.41 16.17 -17.74
CA ASP A 324 -9.76 17.56 -18.04
C ASP A 324 -11.22 17.95 -17.70
N SER A 325 -12.00 17.04 -17.11
CA SER A 325 -13.44 17.25 -16.88
C SER A 325 -13.73 18.10 -15.63
N GLN A 326 -13.85 19.42 -15.82
CA GLN A 326 -14.31 20.33 -14.77
C GLN A 326 -15.63 19.90 -14.11
N PRO A 327 -16.65 19.41 -14.85
CA PRO A 327 -17.88 18.90 -14.24
C PRO A 327 -17.64 17.72 -13.28
N ALA A 328 -16.77 16.77 -13.64
CA ALA A 328 -16.48 15.61 -12.78
C ALA A 328 -15.71 16.01 -11.51
N HIS A 329 -14.73 16.90 -11.66
CA HIS A 329 -14.00 17.52 -10.56
C HIS A 329 -14.95 18.23 -9.58
N LYS A 330 -15.84 19.09 -10.11
CA LYS A 330 -16.85 19.78 -9.30
C LYS A 330 -17.78 18.80 -8.58
N ARG A 331 -18.21 17.73 -9.23
CA ARG A 331 -19.10 16.75 -8.59
C ARG A 331 -18.40 16.00 -7.46
N LEU A 332 -17.12 15.67 -7.64
CA LEU A 332 -16.30 15.06 -6.61
C LEU A 332 -16.20 15.97 -5.37
N THR A 333 -15.94 17.26 -5.53
CA THR A 333 -15.86 18.20 -4.39
C THR A 333 -17.21 18.43 -3.72
N GLU A 334 -18.31 18.53 -4.49
CA GLU A 334 -19.66 18.58 -3.96
C GLU A 334 -19.99 17.35 -3.11
N THR A 335 -19.62 16.15 -3.58
CA THR A 335 -19.84 14.88 -2.85
C THR A 335 -19.04 14.84 -1.54
N ILE A 336 -17.82 15.37 -1.54
CA ILE A 336 -16.99 15.50 -0.34
C ILE A 336 -17.62 16.48 0.67
N ASN A 337 -18.20 17.58 0.19
CA ASN A 337 -18.65 18.69 1.01
C ASN A 337 -20.12 18.60 1.49
N ASN A 338 -20.95 17.75 0.89
CA ASN A 338 -22.38 17.62 1.25
C ASN A 338 -22.63 16.40 2.14
N ARG A 339 -23.47 16.50 3.18
CA ARG A 339 -23.86 15.32 3.98
C ARG A 339 -24.75 14.37 3.20
N VAL A 340 -24.52 13.06 3.38
CA VAL A 340 -25.42 12.02 2.88
C VAL A 340 -26.73 12.04 3.69
N GLN A 341 -27.87 11.81 3.02
CA GLN A 341 -29.17 11.75 3.69
C GLN A 341 -29.21 10.63 4.75
N ASN A 342 -29.82 10.91 5.91
CA ASN A 342 -29.89 10.01 7.08
C ASN A 342 -30.30 8.57 6.78
N THR A 343 -31.17 8.36 5.78
CA THR A 343 -31.67 7.04 5.35
C THR A 343 -30.62 6.15 4.70
N HIS A 344 -29.50 6.71 4.26
CA HIS A 344 -28.45 5.97 3.55
C HIS A 344 -27.18 5.77 4.39
N ARG A 345 -27.03 6.49 5.52
CA ARG A 345 -25.84 6.48 6.38
C ARG A 345 -25.46 5.11 6.98
N PHE A 346 -26.41 4.18 7.06
CA PHE A 346 -26.22 2.86 7.68
C PHE A 346 -26.18 1.74 6.64
N VAL A 347 -25.05 1.61 5.95
CA VAL A 347 -24.75 0.39 5.20
C VAL A 347 -24.02 -0.57 6.14
N PHE A 348 -24.60 -1.74 6.40
CA PHE A 348 -24.15 -2.70 7.42
C PHE A 348 -22.71 -3.25 7.20
N ASP A 349 -22.15 -3.13 5.99
CA ASP A 349 -20.87 -3.74 5.57
C ASP A 349 -19.89 -2.77 4.85
N GLY A 350 -20.01 -1.44 5.02
CA GLY A 350 -19.19 -0.43 4.33
C GLY A 350 -18.46 0.56 5.25
N PRO A 351 -17.43 1.29 4.75
CA PRO A 351 -16.81 2.39 5.49
C PRO A 351 -17.85 3.47 5.83
N SER A 352 -17.66 4.18 6.94
CA SER A 352 -18.51 5.33 7.30
C SER A 352 -18.47 6.41 6.21
N GLU A 353 -19.45 7.33 6.21
CA GLU A 353 -19.48 8.47 5.30
C GLU A 353 -18.16 9.27 5.32
N PHE A 354 -17.66 9.59 6.52
CA PHE A 354 -16.44 10.38 6.65
C PHE A 354 -15.18 9.56 6.43
N GLU A 355 -15.17 8.26 6.72
CA GLU A 355 -14.07 7.40 6.31
C GLU A 355 -13.94 7.40 4.77
N HIS A 356 -15.06 7.29 4.06
CA HIS A 356 -15.08 7.40 2.60
C HIS A 356 -14.57 8.77 2.12
N LYS A 357 -15.12 9.87 2.65
CA LYS A 357 -14.69 11.24 2.31
C LYS A 357 -13.21 11.50 2.62
N SER A 358 -12.72 10.99 3.74
CA SER A 358 -11.31 11.11 4.13
C SER A 358 -10.39 10.43 3.11
N ARG A 359 -10.79 9.27 2.56
CA ARG A 359 -10.07 8.61 1.45
C ARG A 359 -10.11 9.47 0.19
N LEU A 360 -11.27 10.04 -0.18
CA LEU A 360 -11.40 10.93 -1.35
C LEU A 360 -10.48 12.16 -1.24
N ILE A 361 -10.53 12.85 -0.11
CA ILE A 361 -9.71 14.02 0.20
C ILE A 361 -8.23 13.64 0.10
N SER A 362 -7.83 12.50 0.69
CA SER A 362 -6.45 12.00 0.59
C SER A 362 -6.00 11.75 -0.85
N SER A 363 -6.88 11.23 -1.72
CA SER A 363 -6.60 11.06 -3.15
C SER A 363 -6.41 12.41 -3.86
N VAL A 364 -7.28 13.41 -3.62
CA VAL A 364 -7.14 14.77 -4.18
C VAL A 364 -5.83 15.40 -3.74
N LEU A 365 -5.52 15.31 -2.44
CA LEU A 365 -4.29 15.84 -1.85
C LEU A 365 -3.04 15.19 -2.44
N TYR A 366 -3.05 13.87 -2.62
CA TYR A 366 -1.94 13.14 -3.26
C TYR A 366 -1.80 13.50 -4.75
N ALA A 367 -2.90 13.63 -5.48
CA ALA A 367 -2.88 14.06 -6.87
C ALA A 367 -2.29 15.46 -7.00
N TYR A 368 -2.72 16.42 -6.17
CA TYR A 368 -2.17 17.78 -6.15
C TYR A 368 -0.67 17.79 -5.86
N LYS A 369 -0.24 16.98 -4.88
CA LYS A 369 1.16 16.79 -4.46
C LYS A 369 2.07 16.26 -5.59
N SER A 370 1.51 15.54 -6.56
CA SER A 370 2.26 14.89 -7.65
C SER A 370 2.03 15.54 -9.03
N ALA A 371 1.22 16.59 -9.11
CA ALA A 371 0.90 17.25 -10.38
C ALA A 371 2.05 18.13 -10.86
N GLU A 372 2.73 17.70 -11.93
CA GLU A 372 3.79 18.46 -12.61
C GLU A 372 3.23 19.42 -13.68
N ASP A 373 2.11 19.06 -14.30
CA ASP A 373 1.44 19.89 -15.30
C ASP A 373 0.74 21.11 -14.67
N PRO A 374 0.96 22.34 -15.18
CA PRO A 374 0.34 23.55 -14.63
C PRO A 374 -1.19 23.57 -14.70
N HIS A 375 -1.79 23.02 -15.77
CA HIS A 375 -3.25 23.02 -15.94
C HIS A 375 -3.90 22.03 -14.97
N ARG A 376 -3.34 20.82 -14.86
CA ARG A 376 -3.72 19.83 -13.85
C ARG A 376 -3.60 20.39 -12.44
N ARG A 377 -2.49 21.06 -12.14
CA ARG A 377 -2.26 21.67 -10.83
C ARG A 377 -3.29 22.76 -10.53
N ALA A 378 -3.72 23.53 -11.53
CA ALA A 378 -4.77 24.54 -11.38
C ALA A 378 -6.15 23.91 -11.09
N LEU A 379 -6.53 22.83 -11.78
CA LEU A 379 -7.77 22.10 -11.48
C LEU A 379 -7.77 21.53 -10.06
N LEU A 380 -6.71 20.81 -9.69
CA LEU A 380 -6.57 20.21 -8.36
C LEU A 380 -6.44 21.27 -7.25
N LYS A 381 -5.86 22.44 -7.55
CA LYS A 381 -5.88 23.59 -6.64
C LYS A 381 -7.32 24.02 -6.36
N GLN A 382 -8.13 24.18 -7.42
CA GLN A 382 -9.53 24.58 -7.26
C GLN A 382 -10.28 23.55 -6.43
N ASP A 383 -10.06 22.25 -6.68
CA ASP A 383 -10.71 21.20 -5.89
C ASP A 383 -10.37 21.31 -4.41
N LEU A 384 -9.08 21.49 -4.10
CA LEU A 384 -8.62 21.64 -2.72
C LEU A 384 -9.19 22.88 -2.06
N LEU A 385 -9.25 24.02 -2.76
CA LEU A 385 -9.87 25.23 -2.23
C LEU A 385 -11.36 25.03 -1.96
N ASP A 386 -12.09 24.35 -2.85
CA ASP A 386 -13.51 24.03 -2.67
C ASP A 386 -13.72 23.12 -1.46
N ILE A 387 -12.86 22.11 -1.27
CA ILE A 387 -12.86 21.24 -0.09
C ILE A 387 -12.56 22.06 1.18
N ILE A 388 -11.49 22.87 1.19
CA ILE A 388 -11.13 23.72 2.34
C ILE A 388 -12.30 24.67 2.69
N ASN A 389 -12.97 25.25 1.69
CA ASN A 389 -14.11 26.13 1.90
C ASN A 389 -15.31 25.38 2.52
N GLY A 390 -15.57 24.15 2.07
CA GLY A 390 -16.62 23.28 2.64
C GLY A 390 -16.41 22.99 4.14
N TYR A 391 -15.16 22.85 4.57
CA TYR A 391 -14.78 22.57 5.96
C TYR A 391 -14.44 23.82 6.80
N THR A 392 -14.57 25.04 6.25
CA THR A 392 -14.37 26.29 7.01
C THR A 392 -15.67 26.96 7.44
N ASN A 393 -16.70 27.03 6.58
CA ASN A 393 -17.91 27.83 6.87
C ASN A 393 -19.24 27.38 6.20
N GLN A 394 -19.27 26.38 5.32
CA GLN A 394 -20.50 26.03 4.57
C GLN A 394 -20.58 24.54 4.26
N GLY A 395 -21.55 23.84 4.85
CA GLY A 395 -21.86 22.44 4.54
C GLY A 395 -21.68 21.55 5.76
N VAL A 396 -20.70 20.62 5.70
CA VAL A 396 -20.52 19.53 6.67
C VAL A 396 -20.57 19.96 8.13
N ILE A 397 -19.76 20.96 8.54
CA ILE A 397 -19.67 21.36 9.96
C ILE A 397 -20.97 22.02 10.42
N ALA A 398 -21.56 22.88 9.60
CA ALA A 398 -22.82 23.54 9.93
C ALA A 398 -23.99 22.56 9.99
N GLU A 399 -24.03 21.58 9.07
CA GLU A 399 -25.04 20.51 9.04
C GLU A 399 -24.88 19.55 10.22
N SER A 400 -23.66 19.15 10.58
CA SER A 400 -23.39 18.31 11.76
C SER A 400 -23.77 19.03 13.06
N VAL A 401 -23.44 20.32 13.20
CA VAL A 401 -23.88 21.13 14.36
C VAL A 401 -25.41 21.24 14.41
N LEU A 402 -26.08 21.41 13.27
CA LEU A 402 -27.54 21.48 13.22
C LEU A 402 -28.19 20.15 13.61
N GLU A 403 -27.67 19.01 13.13
CA GLU A 403 -28.17 17.67 13.45
C GLU A 403 -27.99 17.32 14.93
N GLU A 404 -26.85 17.65 15.54
CA GLU A 404 -26.63 17.43 16.98
C GLU A 404 -27.56 18.30 17.83
N ASN A 405 -27.76 19.57 17.45
CA ASN A 405 -28.71 20.46 18.13
C ASN A 405 -30.16 19.97 18.04
N ILE A 406 -30.54 19.30 16.95
CA ILE A 406 -31.90 18.76 16.74
C ILE A 406 -32.10 17.44 17.49
N THR A 407 -31.11 16.55 17.48
CA THR A 407 -31.23 15.20 18.04
C THR A 407 -31.13 15.16 19.56
N GLY A 408 -30.63 16.22 20.20
CA GLY A 408 -30.56 16.34 21.66
C GLY A 408 -29.69 15.26 22.32
N ALA A 409 -28.88 14.54 21.52
CA ALA A 409 -27.86 13.66 22.03
C ALA A 409 -26.97 14.49 22.96
N ARG A 410 -26.77 14.03 24.19
CA ARG A 410 -25.88 14.69 25.14
C ARG A 410 -24.58 15.02 24.42
N ALA A 411 -24.10 16.25 24.60
CA ALA A 411 -22.79 16.73 24.20
C ALA A 411 -21.67 15.98 24.96
N ASP A 412 -21.71 14.65 24.93
CA ASP A 412 -20.56 13.83 25.24
C ASP A 412 -19.66 13.99 24.01
N TYR A 413 -18.49 14.60 24.22
CA TYR A 413 -17.49 15.03 23.23
C TYR A 413 -16.90 13.91 22.34
N ASP A 414 -17.57 12.76 22.23
CA ASP A 414 -17.10 11.50 21.67
C ASP A 414 -18.03 10.91 20.57
N SER A 415 -18.74 11.75 19.80
CA SER A 415 -19.39 11.30 18.56
C SER A 415 -18.31 10.86 17.54
N PRO A 416 -18.37 9.63 16.97
CA PRO A 416 -17.42 9.16 15.96
C PRO A 416 -17.32 10.11 14.76
N ASP A 417 -18.43 10.68 14.32
CA ASP A 417 -18.53 11.66 13.23
C ASP A 417 -17.68 12.92 13.52
N ILE A 418 -17.70 13.44 14.76
CA ILE A 418 -16.89 14.61 15.14
C ILE A 418 -15.40 14.29 15.06
N HIS A 419 -14.99 13.11 15.53
CA HIS A 419 -13.59 12.70 15.47
C HIS A 419 -13.12 12.55 14.02
N GLU A 420 -13.94 11.97 13.13
CA GLU A 420 -13.61 11.81 11.70
C GLU A 420 -13.51 13.17 10.98
N VAL A 421 -14.37 14.14 11.28
CA VAL A 421 -14.27 15.51 10.74
C VAL A 421 -12.99 16.19 11.22
N LYS A 422 -12.65 16.07 12.51
CA LYS A 422 -11.38 16.60 13.05
C LYS A 422 -10.18 16.00 12.33
N ASP A 423 -10.22 14.72 11.98
CA ASP A 423 -9.15 14.03 11.25
C ASP A 423 -8.99 14.54 9.82
N ILE A 424 -10.11 14.79 9.14
CA ILE A 424 -10.12 15.44 7.83
C ILE A 424 -9.49 16.83 7.91
N VAL A 425 -9.89 17.67 8.87
CA VAL A 425 -9.33 19.02 9.04
C VAL A 425 -7.83 18.96 9.33
N ARG A 426 -7.36 18.02 10.16
CA ARG A 426 -5.92 17.81 10.40
C ARG A 426 -5.17 17.48 9.12
N ASN A 427 -5.72 16.61 8.27
CA ASN A 427 -5.11 16.26 6.98
C ASN A 427 -5.07 17.44 6.00
N ILE A 428 -6.13 18.24 5.96
CA ILE A 428 -6.17 19.49 5.18
C ILE A 428 -5.07 20.45 5.67
N ILE A 429 -4.95 20.67 6.98
CA ILE A 429 -3.93 21.56 7.56
C ILE A 429 -2.52 21.06 7.22
N LYS A 430 -2.25 19.77 7.46
CA LYS A 430 -0.94 19.14 7.21
C LYS A 430 -0.43 19.42 5.80
N ILE A 431 -1.29 19.26 4.80
CA ILE A 431 -0.88 19.35 3.40
C ILE A 431 -0.97 20.77 2.87
N GLY A 432 -1.99 21.53 3.26
CA GLY A 432 -2.12 22.91 2.80
C GLY A 432 -1.03 23.83 3.34
N LEU A 433 -0.49 23.58 4.54
CA LEU A 433 0.71 24.28 5.04
C LEU A 433 1.94 24.04 4.15
N MET A 434 2.08 22.85 3.57
CA MET A 434 3.19 22.50 2.68
C MET A 434 2.98 22.94 1.23
N SER A 435 1.81 23.47 0.91
CA SER A 435 1.47 23.89 -0.44
C SER A 435 2.41 25.01 -0.92
N PRO A 436 2.88 24.95 -2.17
CA PRO A 436 3.57 26.08 -2.78
C PRO A 436 2.62 27.23 -3.15
N ASP A 437 1.30 27.00 -3.06
CA ASP A 437 0.29 27.98 -3.43
C ASP A 437 -0.09 28.89 -2.24
N PRO A 438 0.16 30.21 -2.31
CA PRO A 438 -0.11 31.13 -1.22
C PRO A 438 -1.58 31.22 -0.81
N GLU A 439 -2.51 30.96 -1.74
CA GLU A 439 -3.95 31.01 -1.46
C GLU A 439 -4.37 29.82 -0.61
N ILE A 440 -3.91 28.60 -0.95
CA ILE A 440 -4.14 27.41 -0.14
C ILE A 440 -3.56 27.60 1.27
N VAL A 441 -2.32 28.09 1.35
CA VAL A 441 -1.65 28.37 2.62
C VAL A 441 -2.47 29.36 3.45
N SER A 442 -2.89 30.49 2.88
CA SER A 442 -3.68 31.50 3.57
C SER A 442 -5.00 30.95 4.11
N ARG A 443 -5.69 30.09 3.35
CA ARG A 443 -6.93 29.43 3.80
C ARG A 443 -6.68 28.45 4.95
N VAL A 444 -5.57 27.72 4.92
CA VAL A 444 -5.18 26.82 6.01
C VAL A 444 -4.72 27.59 7.26
N GLU A 445 -4.02 28.70 7.11
CA GLU A 445 -3.69 29.58 8.24
C GLU A 445 -4.97 30.11 8.89
N ALA A 446 -5.98 30.49 8.10
CA ALA A 446 -7.29 30.89 8.63
C ALA A 446 -7.99 29.74 9.38
N LEU A 447 -7.92 28.49 8.87
CA LEU A 447 -8.38 27.30 9.59
C LEU A 447 -7.69 27.14 10.94
N ILE A 448 -6.36 27.27 10.99
CA ILE A 448 -5.60 27.17 12.24
C ILE A 448 -6.02 28.29 13.21
N VAL A 449 -6.22 29.52 12.72
CA VAL A 449 -6.69 30.65 13.54
C VAL A 449 -8.08 30.40 14.09
N GLN A 450 -8.97 29.80 13.30
CA GLN A 450 -10.34 29.47 13.69
C GLN A 450 -10.39 28.38 14.78
N TYR A 451 -9.56 27.34 14.64
CA TYR A 451 -9.62 26.15 15.50
C TYR A 451 -8.57 26.10 16.62
N VAL A 452 -7.61 27.03 16.66
CA VAL A 452 -6.58 27.16 17.73
C VAL A 452 -6.72 28.53 18.40
N PRO A 453 -7.34 28.61 19.60
CA PRO A 453 -7.44 29.87 20.33
C PRO A 453 -6.06 30.38 20.75
N ASP A 454 -5.92 31.71 20.78
CA ASP A 454 -4.70 32.39 21.21
C ASP A 454 -4.42 32.13 22.70
N ASN A 455 -3.15 32.21 23.12
CA ASN A 455 -2.68 31.92 24.49
C ASN A 455 -3.43 32.67 25.61
N SER A 456 -4.15 33.73 25.27
CA SER A 456 -4.77 34.69 26.19
C SER A 456 -6.29 34.58 26.29
N GLN A 457 -6.95 33.69 25.54
CA GLN A 457 -8.42 33.59 25.57
C GLN A 457 -8.88 32.39 26.39
N ALA A 458 -9.41 32.69 27.59
CA ALA A 458 -10.25 31.77 28.34
C ALA A 458 -11.38 31.24 27.45
N ILE A 459 -11.50 29.91 27.44
CA ILE A 459 -12.52 29.11 26.75
C ILE A 459 -13.91 29.70 27.00
N MET A 460 -14.70 29.97 25.96
CA MET A 460 -16.17 29.80 25.96
C MET A 460 -16.80 30.10 24.57
N LYS A 461 -16.49 29.25 23.60
CA LYS A 461 -17.56 28.58 22.86
C LYS A 461 -17.25 27.08 22.92
N PRO A 462 -18.19 26.21 23.33
CA PRO A 462 -18.03 24.78 23.13
C PRO A 462 -18.17 24.54 21.63
N ASP A 463 -17.11 24.84 20.88
CA ASP A 463 -17.00 24.42 19.50
C ASP A 463 -16.63 22.93 19.53
N LEU A 464 -17.63 22.10 19.25
CA LEU A 464 -17.51 20.64 19.16
C LEU A 464 -16.38 20.23 18.20
N PHE A 465 -16.05 21.07 17.21
CA PHE A 465 -15.02 20.81 16.19
C PHE A 465 -13.67 21.45 16.51
N ALA A 466 -13.51 22.16 17.63
CA ALA A 466 -12.21 22.69 18.04
C ALA A 466 -11.14 21.59 18.11
N LEU A 467 -9.97 21.90 17.54
CA LEU A 467 -8.80 21.04 17.59
C LEU A 467 -7.96 21.44 18.80
N SER A 468 -7.63 20.48 19.66
CA SER A 468 -6.73 20.77 20.76
C SER A 468 -5.37 21.24 20.21
N ARG A 469 -4.75 22.17 20.93
CA ARG A 469 -3.46 22.74 20.55
C ARG A 469 -2.40 21.64 20.36
N GLY A 470 -2.41 20.62 21.21
CA GLY A 470 -1.54 19.44 21.09
C GLY A 470 -1.76 18.67 19.77
N LYS A 471 -3.00 18.49 19.32
CA LYS A 471 -3.28 17.84 18.01
C LYS A 471 -2.73 18.65 16.84
N ILE A 472 -2.77 19.99 16.89
CA ILE A 472 -2.20 20.84 15.85
C ILE A 472 -0.67 20.85 15.90
N MET A 473 -0.05 20.88 17.09
CA MET A 473 1.40 20.71 17.23
C MET A 473 1.88 19.43 16.52
N LEU A 474 1.21 18.30 16.77
CA LEU A 474 1.52 17.02 16.11
C LEU A 474 1.29 17.08 14.60
N THR A 475 0.25 17.80 14.15
CA THR A 475 -0.07 17.98 12.73
C THR A 475 1.00 18.81 12.01
N ILE A 476 1.55 19.85 12.64
CA ILE A 476 2.67 20.64 12.10
C ILE A 476 3.93 19.76 12.00
N ILE A 477 4.22 18.96 13.01
CA ILE A 477 5.35 18.02 12.99
C ILE A 477 5.19 16.99 11.87
N ASP A 478 3.98 16.47 11.66
CA ASP A 478 3.69 15.56 10.54
C ASP A 478 3.85 16.24 9.20
N ALA A 479 3.50 17.53 9.11
CA ALA A 479 3.66 18.32 7.90
C ALA A 479 5.15 18.47 7.50
N LEU A 480 6.10 18.37 8.43
CA LEU A 480 7.54 18.38 8.11
C LEU A 480 7.98 17.18 7.26
N ASN A 481 7.21 16.09 7.23
CA ASN A 481 7.45 14.97 6.33
C ASN A 481 6.91 15.24 4.90
N GLU A 482 6.11 16.29 4.73
CA GLU A 482 5.35 16.58 3.51
C GLU A 482 5.97 17.73 2.68
N VAL A 483 7.09 18.30 3.14
CA VAL A 483 7.79 19.44 2.51
C VAL A 483 8.01 19.22 1.01
N ARG A 484 7.85 20.31 0.25
CA ARG A 484 8.02 20.40 -1.21
C ARG A 484 9.05 21.48 -1.56
N LEU A 485 9.60 21.42 -2.78
CA LEU A 485 10.52 22.46 -3.29
C LEU A 485 9.97 23.89 -3.21
N GLY A 486 8.65 24.06 -3.30
CA GLY A 486 8.00 25.37 -3.23
C GLY A 486 7.34 25.69 -1.88
N SER A 487 7.49 24.85 -0.85
CA SER A 487 6.99 25.17 0.49
C SER A 487 7.70 26.42 1.03
N SER A 488 7.01 27.26 1.80
CA SER A 488 7.60 28.46 2.41
C SER A 488 8.06 28.17 3.86
N PRO A 489 9.37 28.21 4.15
CA PRO A 489 9.88 28.10 5.51
C PRO A 489 9.31 29.18 6.45
N GLU A 490 9.08 30.39 5.96
CA GLU A 490 8.61 31.53 6.74
C GLU A 490 7.16 31.39 7.21
N VAL A 491 6.31 30.77 6.38
CA VAL A 491 4.93 30.41 6.76
C VAL A 491 4.98 29.44 7.94
N LEU A 492 5.82 28.41 7.85
CA LEU A 492 5.91 27.38 8.86
C LEU A 492 6.54 27.87 10.15
N GLU A 493 7.52 28.76 10.05
CA GLU A 493 8.06 29.51 11.19
C GLU A 493 6.92 30.23 11.91
N ARG A 494 6.20 31.13 11.22
CA ARG A 494 5.10 31.92 11.82
C ARG A 494 4.01 31.06 12.44
N VAL A 495 3.54 30.04 11.73
CA VAL A 495 2.51 29.12 12.23
C VAL A 495 3.03 28.34 13.44
N SER A 496 4.28 27.92 13.44
CA SER A 496 4.89 27.23 14.57
C SER A 496 5.09 28.17 15.77
N VAL A 497 5.51 29.42 15.58
CA VAL A 497 5.58 30.40 16.68
C VAL A 497 4.21 30.58 17.32
N ARG A 498 3.15 30.70 16.51
CA ARG A 498 1.77 30.81 17.01
C ARG A 498 1.35 29.57 17.80
N VAL A 499 1.51 28.38 17.21
CA VAL A 499 1.00 27.14 17.81
C VAL A 499 1.86 26.68 18.97
N PHE A 500 3.19 26.78 18.91
CA PHE A 500 4.07 26.36 19.99
C PHE A 500 4.30 27.47 21.04
N GLY A 501 4.03 28.73 20.70
CA GLY A 501 4.28 29.87 21.59
C GLY A 501 5.77 30.17 21.80
N SER A 502 6.65 29.69 20.90
CA SER A 502 8.10 29.78 21.04
C SER A 502 8.75 30.15 19.69
N GLU A 503 9.45 31.29 19.67
CA GLU A 503 10.26 31.72 18.52
C GLU A 503 11.37 30.71 18.21
N ALA A 504 12.01 30.16 19.25
CA ALA A 504 13.06 29.17 19.10
C ALA A 504 12.57 27.91 18.36
N VAL A 505 11.36 27.43 18.68
CA VAL A 505 10.74 26.30 17.97
C VAL A 505 10.42 26.68 16.52
N GLY A 506 9.90 27.88 16.29
CA GLY A 506 9.65 28.41 14.95
C GLY A 506 10.90 28.43 14.06
N THR A 507 12.02 28.94 14.57
CA THR A 507 13.30 28.97 13.86
C THR A 507 13.85 27.56 13.59
N GLN A 508 13.69 26.62 14.53
CA GLN A 508 14.08 25.21 14.31
C GLN A 508 13.24 24.57 13.19
N VAL A 509 11.93 24.78 13.20
CA VAL A 509 11.01 24.31 12.15
C VAL A 509 11.41 24.87 10.80
N ARG A 510 11.68 26.18 10.71
CA ARG A 510 12.19 26.83 9.49
C ARG A 510 13.42 26.13 8.94
N SER A 511 14.42 25.91 9.80
CA SER A 511 15.67 25.25 9.42
C SER A 511 15.43 23.83 8.88
N ILE A 512 14.53 23.06 9.51
CA ILE A 512 14.16 21.71 9.04
C ILE A 512 13.54 21.78 7.63
N VAL A 513 12.65 22.74 7.37
CA VAL A 513 12.03 22.92 6.06
C VAL A 513 13.07 23.35 5.01
N GLU A 514 13.97 24.26 5.36
CA GLU A 514 15.07 24.70 4.48
C GLU A 514 15.99 23.54 4.09
N MET A 515 16.38 22.69 5.05
CA MET A 515 17.18 21.47 4.80
C MET A 515 16.45 20.50 3.88
N ALA A 516 15.14 20.30 4.08
CA ALA A 516 14.33 19.44 3.21
C ALA A 516 14.28 19.97 1.76
N ILE A 517 14.05 21.28 1.59
CA ILE A 517 14.07 21.95 0.28
C ILE A 517 15.43 21.80 -0.36
N GLN A 518 16.52 22.01 0.39
CA GLN A 518 17.87 21.89 -0.13
C GLN A 518 18.21 20.45 -0.55
N SER A 519 17.81 19.45 0.26
CA SER A 519 17.97 18.03 -0.10
C SER A 519 17.24 17.70 -1.41
N MET A 520 16.02 18.21 -1.61
CA MET A 520 15.27 18.04 -2.86
C MET A 520 15.94 18.74 -4.04
N LYS A 521 16.48 19.95 -3.86
CA LYS A 521 17.22 20.66 -4.91
C LYS A 521 18.46 19.87 -5.35
N LEU A 522 19.20 19.32 -4.39
CA LEU A 522 20.37 18.48 -4.66
C LEU A 522 20.00 17.16 -5.36
N LYS A 523 18.85 16.59 -5.05
CA LYS A 523 18.33 15.38 -5.71
C LYS A 523 17.95 15.61 -7.18
N ASN A 524 17.49 16.81 -7.51
CA ASN A 524 16.92 17.14 -8.82
C ASN A 524 17.90 17.90 -9.73
N THR A 525 19.21 17.74 -9.51
CA THR A 525 20.24 18.33 -10.38
C THR A 525 20.35 17.59 -11.71
N SER A 526 20.88 18.26 -12.74
CA SER A 526 21.05 17.66 -14.07
C SER A 526 22.00 16.45 -14.01
N GLU A 527 23.00 16.49 -13.14
CA GLU A 527 24.01 15.45 -12.95
C GLU A 527 23.39 14.17 -12.38
N VAL A 528 22.54 14.29 -11.35
CA VAL A 528 21.81 13.15 -10.77
C VAL A 528 20.85 12.54 -11.79
N ASN A 529 20.12 13.37 -12.53
CA ASN A 529 19.17 12.91 -13.56
C ASN A 529 19.89 12.19 -14.72
N LYS A 530 21.02 12.73 -15.20
CA LYS A 530 21.85 12.09 -16.22
C LYS A 530 22.38 10.74 -15.74
N ALA A 531 22.90 10.68 -14.51
CA ALA A 531 23.38 9.42 -13.93
C ALA A 531 22.26 8.38 -13.78
N LEU A 532 21.06 8.81 -13.38
CA LEU A 532 19.87 7.94 -13.30
C LEU A 532 19.49 7.38 -14.68
N VAL A 533 19.47 8.21 -15.72
CA VAL A 533 19.17 7.77 -17.10
C VAL A 533 20.21 6.75 -17.58
N VAL A 534 21.50 6.98 -17.31
CA VAL A 534 22.56 6.03 -17.66
C VAL A 534 22.37 4.70 -16.94
N TRP A 535 22.07 4.72 -15.64
CA TRP A 535 21.82 3.51 -14.87
C TRP A 535 20.59 2.73 -15.38
N ARG A 536 19.48 3.41 -15.69
CA ARG A 536 18.25 2.77 -16.18
C ARG A 536 18.42 2.05 -17.53
N LYS A 537 19.32 2.51 -18.40
CA LYS A 537 19.60 1.89 -19.71
C LYS A 537 20.07 0.43 -19.63
N PHE A 538 20.57 -0.03 -18.48
CA PHE A 538 21.06 -1.39 -18.31
C PHE A 538 19.95 -2.41 -17.95
N GLY A 539 18.72 -1.95 -17.68
CA GLY A 539 17.62 -2.81 -17.23
C GLY A 539 17.84 -3.36 -15.80
N LEU A 540 16.82 -4.03 -15.24
CA LEU A 540 16.97 -4.75 -13.97
C LEU A 540 17.55 -6.15 -14.25
N SER A 541 18.87 -6.29 -14.17
CA SER A 541 19.54 -7.60 -14.22
C SER A 541 19.26 -8.35 -12.92
N PHE A 542 18.34 -9.32 -12.94
CA PHE A 542 18.18 -10.26 -11.82
C PHE A 542 19.10 -11.48 -12.05
N GLY A 543 20.07 -11.70 -11.15
CA GLY A 543 20.99 -12.86 -11.16
C GLY A 543 22.40 -12.58 -10.61
N ASP A 544 23.20 -13.63 -10.41
CA ASP A 544 24.54 -13.59 -9.78
C ASP A 544 25.65 -12.95 -10.65
N LYS A 545 25.33 -12.52 -11.88
CA LYS A 545 26.27 -11.84 -12.78
C LYS A 545 25.77 -10.45 -13.12
N LYS A 546 25.90 -9.52 -12.17
CA LYS A 546 25.65 -8.08 -12.42
C LYS A 546 26.68 -7.56 -13.43
N ASP A 547 26.23 -6.90 -14.49
CA ASP A 547 27.11 -6.29 -15.49
C ASP A 547 28.02 -5.25 -14.80
N PRO A 548 29.36 -5.32 -14.94
CA PRO A 548 30.27 -4.32 -14.39
C PRO A 548 29.90 -2.87 -14.77
N LYS A 549 29.31 -2.65 -15.95
CA LYS A 549 28.84 -1.32 -16.39
C LYS A 549 27.60 -0.86 -15.63
N GLU A 550 26.68 -1.77 -15.31
CA GLU A 550 25.53 -1.48 -14.45
C GLU A 550 25.99 -1.10 -13.05
N VAL A 551 26.94 -1.85 -12.49
CA VAL A 551 27.53 -1.58 -11.16
C VAL A 551 28.20 -0.20 -11.13
N ALA A 552 28.99 0.14 -12.16
CA ALA A 552 29.61 1.45 -12.28
C ALA A 552 28.59 2.59 -12.43
N ALA A 553 27.55 2.40 -13.27
CA ALA A 553 26.50 3.39 -13.45
C ALA A 553 25.69 3.62 -12.16
N ARG A 554 25.38 2.55 -11.42
CA ARG A 554 24.72 2.64 -10.10
C ARG A 554 25.61 3.33 -9.06
N ALA A 555 26.90 3.02 -9.04
CA ALA A 555 27.85 3.66 -8.14
C ALA A 555 27.96 5.17 -8.42
N GLU A 556 27.98 5.56 -9.70
CA GLU A 556 27.97 6.97 -10.10
C GLU A 556 26.67 7.67 -9.70
N PHE A 557 25.51 7.06 -9.93
CA PHE A 557 24.23 7.60 -9.46
C PHE A 557 24.20 7.79 -7.94
N ASN A 558 24.66 6.80 -7.17
CA ASN A 558 24.75 6.91 -5.72
C ASN A 558 25.71 8.02 -5.28
N ARG A 559 26.85 8.17 -5.97
CA ARG A 559 27.84 9.24 -5.70
C ARG A 559 27.24 10.63 -5.91
N GLN A 560 26.46 10.81 -6.98
CA GLN A 560 25.77 12.08 -7.24
C GLN A 560 24.64 12.35 -6.25
N LEU A 561 23.99 11.29 -5.75
CA LEU A 561 22.88 11.39 -4.78
C LEU A 561 23.36 11.62 -3.33
N GLU A 562 24.61 11.30 -3.02
CA GLU A 562 25.19 11.35 -1.67
C GLU A 562 24.98 12.69 -0.93
N PRO A 563 25.19 13.87 -1.54
CA PRO A 563 24.93 15.15 -0.88
C PRO A 563 23.46 15.33 -0.48
N SER A 564 22.52 14.84 -1.30
CA SER A 564 21.09 14.87 -0.99
C SER A 564 20.75 13.94 0.18
N ASN A 565 21.36 12.75 0.21
CA ASN A 565 21.20 11.78 1.30
C ASN A 565 21.73 12.31 2.63
N GLN A 566 22.90 12.98 2.62
CA GLN A 566 23.47 13.62 3.80
C GLN A 566 22.57 14.72 4.34
N MET A 567 22.10 15.62 3.48
CA MET A 567 21.15 16.68 3.86
C MET A 567 19.83 16.10 4.41
N HIS A 568 19.34 15.01 3.85
CA HIS A 568 18.14 14.31 4.34
C HIS A 568 18.38 13.60 5.70
N ALA A 569 19.61 13.16 5.98
CA ALA A 569 19.99 12.63 7.29
C ALA A 569 20.09 13.74 8.35
N GLU A 570 20.65 14.90 7.99
CA GLU A 570 20.73 16.08 8.85
C GLU A 570 19.34 16.64 9.18
N GLN A 571 18.45 16.76 8.18
CA GLN A 571 17.05 17.14 8.36
C GLN A 571 16.36 16.23 9.38
N HIS A 572 16.55 14.93 9.25
CA HIS A 572 15.97 13.95 10.14
C HIS A 572 16.48 14.06 11.57
N SER A 573 17.81 14.17 11.73
CA SER A 573 18.41 14.40 13.04
C SER A 573 17.93 15.71 13.68
N ALA A 574 17.73 16.77 12.90
CA ALA A 574 17.15 18.03 13.38
C ALA A 574 15.70 17.86 13.83
N LYS A 575 14.87 17.11 13.09
CA LYS A 575 13.49 16.78 13.49
C LYS A 575 13.45 15.99 14.80
N ASN A 576 14.29 14.96 14.93
CA ASN A 576 14.40 14.20 16.17
C ASN A 576 14.86 15.06 17.36
N ARG A 577 15.81 15.98 17.14
CA ARG A 577 16.23 16.95 18.16
C ARG A 577 15.09 17.85 18.62
N LEU A 578 14.27 18.36 17.70
CA LEU A 578 13.08 19.15 18.03
C LEU A 578 12.09 18.32 18.87
N LEU A 579 11.75 17.11 18.43
CA LEU A 579 10.86 16.20 19.14
C LEU A 579 11.32 15.90 20.57
N LEU A 580 12.61 15.59 20.73
CA LEU A 580 13.21 15.32 22.03
C LEU A 580 13.27 16.56 22.92
N SER A 581 13.48 17.75 22.34
CA SER A 581 13.41 19.03 23.08
C SER A 581 12.01 19.25 23.62
N LEU A 582 10.99 19.09 22.78
CA LEU A 582 9.58 19.24 23.15
C LEU A 582 9.17 18.23 24.23
N LEU A 583 9.60 16.97 24.11
CA LEU A 583 9.38 15.95 25.14
C LEU A 583 10.05 16.32 26.47
N THR A 584 11.29 16.81 26.41
CA THR A 584 12.04 17.21 27.62
C THR A 584 11.38 18.41 28.30
N GLU A 585 10.93 19.40 27.53
CA GLU A 585 10.18 20.55 28.05
C GLU A 585 8.85 20.10 28.68
N LEU A 586 8.12 19.19 28.02
CA LEU A 586 6.87 18.64 28.52
C LEU A 586 7.08 17.90 29.84
N THR A 587 8.11 17.06 29.94
CA THR A 587 8.46 16.35 31.18
C THR A 587 8.85 17.32 32.30
N LYS A 588 9.67 18.34 32.00
CA LYS A 588 10.11 19.34 32.99
C LYS A 588 9.02 20.30 33.44
N SER A 589 7.94 20.44 32.66
CA SER A 589 6.84 21.35 32.99
C SER A 589 5.97 20.87 34.16
N GLY A 590 6.07 19.61 34.58
CA GLY A 590 5.19 18.98 35.57
C GLY A 590 3.77 18.68 35.05
N LEU A 591 3.44 19.06 33.81
CA LEU A 591 2.10 18.86 33.24
C LEU A 591 1.74 17.37 33.06
N LEU A 592 2.73 16.47 32.98
CA LEU A 592 2.48 15.03 32.90
C LEU A 592 1.88 14.45 34.19
N GLU A 593 2.11 15.10 35.34
CA GLU A 593 1.58 14.68 36.64
C GLU A 593 0.09 15.03 36.81
N SER A 594 -0.44 15.92 35.96
CA SER A 594 -1.84 16.38 36.03
C SER A 594 -2.88 15.31 35.68
N GLY A 595 -2.47 14.21 35.06
CA GLY A 595 -3.39 13.17 34.55
C GLY A 595 -4.23 13.60 33.34
N ASP A 596 -3.97 14.77 32.76
CA ASP A 596 -4.71 15.28 31.60
C ASP A 596 -4.51 14.40 30.36
N ARG A 597 -5.63 13.89 29.81
CA ARG A 597 -5.67 13.02 28.64
C ARG A 597 -5.09 13.68 27.39
N GLU A 598 -5.22 15.00 27.23
CA GLU A 598 -4.65 15.72 26.08
C GLU A 598 -3.13 15.80 26.17
N ILE A 599 -2.60 16.03 27.37
CA ILE A 599 -1.17 16.07 27.64
C ILE A 599 -0.56 14.68 27.46
N ALA A 600 -1.22 13.63 27.94
CA ALA A 600 -0.80 12.25 27.70
C ALA A 600 -0.82 11.89 26.19
N SER A 601 -1.86 12.32 25.47
CA SER A 601 -1.94 12.12 24.01
C SER A 601 -0.85 12.89 23.24
N LEU A 602 -0.48 14.09 23.68
CA LEU A 602 0.63 14.85 23.09
C LEU A 602 1.96 14.14 23.33
N PHE A 603 2.21 13.68 24.56
CA PHE A 603 3.41 12.91 24.90
C PHE A 603 3.56 11.67 24.02
N LYS A 604 2.52 10.82 23.98
CA LYS A 604 2.48 9.63 23.13
C LYS A 604 2.70 9.97 21.66
N GLY A 605 2.08 11.05 21.19
CA GLY A 605 2.21 11.53 19.82
C GLY A 605 3.63 11.97 19.47
N LEU A 606 4.33 12.65 20.38
CA LEU A 606 5.71 13.09 20.18
C LEU A 606 6.68 11.90 20.19
N VAL A 607 6.51 10.96 21.14
CA VAL A 607 7.30 9.71 21.21
C VAL A 607 7.16 8.91 19.91
N GLY A 608 5.92 8.67 19.45
CA GLY A 608 5.66 7.87 18.25
C GLY A 608 6.16 8.47 16.93
N ARG A 609 6.67 9.71 16.93
CA ARG A 609 7.19 10.41 15.74
C ARG A 609 8.71 10.49 15.69
N ILE A 610 9.39 10.07 16.76
CA ILE A 610 10.84 9.89 16.74
C ILE A 610 11.12 8.67 15.86
N ASP A 611 12.09 8.76 14.96
CA ASP A 611 12.44 7.67 14.07
C ASP A 611 13.93 7.35 14.27
N PHE A 612 14.25 6.06 14.40
CA PHE A 612 15.60 5.57 14.65
C PHE A 612 16.40 5.32 13.36
N ARG A 613 15.71 5.19 12.20
CA ARG A 613 16.23 4.87 10.86
C ARG A 613 17.11 3.61 10.73
N GLN A 614 16.95 3.00 9.55
CA GLN A 614 17.77 1.99 8.84
C GLN A 614 17.58 0.51 9.20
N TYR A 615 17.24 -0.25 8.16
CA TYR A 615 17.36 -1.72 8.07
C TYR A 615 18.77 -2.24 8.42
N ASP A 616 19.82 -1.41 8.29
CA ASP A 616 21.23 -1.78 8.43
C ASP A 616 21.92 -1.01 9.58
N MET A 617 21.28 -0.92 10.75
CA MET A 617 21.89 -0.30 11.93
C MET A 617 23.20 -0.98 12.34
N LYS A 618 24.27 -0.18 12.55
CA LYS A 618 25.56 -0.64 13.09
C LYS A 618 25.76 -0.33 14.58
N ALA A 619 24.98 0.60 15.12
CA ALA A 619 25.02 1.01 16.51
C ALA A 619 23.63 1.54 16.91
N LEU A 620 23.36 1.57 18.22
CA LEU A 620 22.12 2.16 18.74
C LEU A 620 22.12 3.69 18.52
N PRO A 621 21.05 4.27 17.97
CA PRO A 621 20.96 5.71 17.73
C PRO A 621 21.02 6.54 19.02
N GLY A 622 21.53 7.77 18.93
CA GLY A 622 21.57 8.67 20.10
C GLY A 622 20.17 9.04 20.61
N GLU A 623 19.18 9.03 19.74
CA GLU A 623 17.77 9.24 20.05
C GLU A 623 17.20 8.15 20.98
N TYR A 624 17.59 6.89 20.74
CA TYR A 624 17.23 5.78 21.61
C TYR A 624 17.74 6.02 23.03
N CYS A 625 19.02 6.36 23.20
CA CYS A 625 19.63 6.62 24.52
C CYS A 625 18.93 7.76 25.26
N LYS A 626 18.46 8.79 24.55
CA LYS A 626 17.72 9.91 25.14
C LYS A 626 16.33 9.49 25.59
N LEU A 627 15.63 8.65 24.84
CA LEU A 627 14.34 8.10 25.25
C LEU A 627 14.46 7.14 26.44
N VAL A 628 15.53 6.34 26.52
CA VAL A 628 15.83 5.55 27.71
C VAL A 628 16.06 6.45 28.92
N SER A 629 16.82 7.54 28.75
CA SER A 629 17.05 8.51 29.82
C SER A 629 15.74 9.18 30.27
N LEU A 630 14.87 9.54 29.32
CA LEU A 630 13.55 10.11 29.59
C LEU A 630 12.63 9.12 30.31
N ALA A 631 12.62 7.84 29.92
CA ALA A 631 11.81 6.81 30.54
C ALA A 631 12.22 6.53 32.00
N ASN A 632 13.48 6.76 32.34
CA ASN A 632 13.99 6.64 33.71
C ASN A 632 13.78 7.92 34.55
N ASP A 633 13.26 9.00 33.96
CA ASP A 633 12.95 10.23 34.69
C ASP A 633 11.79 9.98 35.68
N PRO A 634 11.92 10.37 36.96
CA PRO A 634 10.84 10.22 37.94
C PRO A 634 9.53 10.92 37.56
N ALA A 635 9.58 12.02 36.80
CA ALA A 635 8.39 12.76 36.36
C ALA A 635 7.61 12.03 35.24
N VAL A 636 8.19 10.98 34.64
CA VAL A 636 7.52 10.17 33.63
C VAL A 636 6.80 9.00 34.32
N GLY A 637 5.47 9.10 34.38
CA GLY A 637 4.59 8.08 34.94
C GLY A 637 4.60 6.76 34.17
N GLU A 638 4.04 5.72 34.77
CA GLU A 638 4.11 4.36 34.23
C GLU A 638 3.44 4.21 32.84
N SER A 639 2.31 4.88 32.61
CA SER A 639 1.65 4.90 31.30
C SER A 639 2.54 5.49 30.21
N GLN A 640 3.23 6.60 30.51
CA GLN A 640 4.13 7.26 29.56
C GLN A 640 5.39 6.42 29.29
N ARG A 641 5.92 5.73 30.30
CA ARG A 641 7.00 4.75 30.10
C ARG A 641 6.57 3.65 29.14
N SER A 642 5.35 3.15 29.29
CA SER A 642 4.83 2.14 28.37
C SER A 642 4.71 2.64 26.92
N ASP A 643 4.34 3.91 26.70
CA ASP A 643 4.29 4.48 25.34
C ASP A 643 5.70 4.53 24.70
N ILE A 644 6.76 4.83 25.49
CA ILE A 644 8.16 4.75 25.04
C ILE A 644 8.55 3.31 24.68
N LEU A 645 8.20 2.34 25.53
CA LEU A 645 8.51 0.93 25.28
C LEU A 645 7.79 0.39 24.05
N TRP A 646 6.54 0.78 23.83
CA TRP A 646 5.80 0.41 22.63
C TRP A 646 6.45 0.98 21.37
N HIS A 647 6.95 2.21 21.46
CA HIS A 647 7.70 2.82 20.38
C HIS A 647 9.00 2.07 20.07
N PHE A 648 9.77 1.66 21.10
CA PHE A 648 10.95 0.81 20.90
C PHE A 648 10.59 -0.49 20.17
N ASN A 649 9.52 -1.18 20.60
CA ASN A 649 9.05 -2.39 19.92
C ASN A 649 8.83 -2.17 18.43
N GLY A 650 8.05 -1.15 18.05
CA GLY A 650 7.76 -0.86 16.65
C GLY A 650 8.97 -0.43 15.81
N GLN A 651 9.98 0.21 16.42
CA GLN A 651 11.21 0.59 15.71
C GLN A 651 12.18 -0.59 15.49
N PHE A 652 12.16 -1.60 16.38
CA PHE A 652 13.09 -2.73 16.35
C PHE A 652 12.50 -4.05 15.83
N GLU A 653 11.18 -4.13 15.61
CA GLU A 653 10.48 -5.33 15.11
C GLU A 653 11.07 -5.90 13.80
N TYR A 654 11.53 -5.03 12.89
CA TYR A 654 12.07 -5.43 11.58
C TYR A 654 13.60 -5.34 11.49
N THR A 655 14.29 -5.50 12.62
CA THR A 655 15.77 -5.46 12.65
C THR A 655 16.36 -6.60 11.81
N ASN A 656 17.30 -6.27 10.92
CA ASN A 656 17.96 -7.25 10.06
C ASN A 656 18.86 -8.21 10.88
N THR A 657 19.08 -9.41 10.35
CA THR A 657 19.88 -10.49 10.96
C THR A 657 21.29 -10.01 11.39
N ASP A 658 21.90 -9.15 10.59
CA ASP A 658 23.25 -8.62 10.86
C ASP A 658 23.28 -7.62 12.04
N ALA A 659 22.16 -6.97 12.33
CA ALA A 659 22.01 -5.98 13.39
C ALA A 659 21.41 -6.56 14.69
N LEU A 660 21.11 -7.87 14.73
CA LEU A 660 20.47 -8.52 15.90
C LEU A 660 21.24 -8.35 17.21
N HIS A 661 22.58 -8.24 17.14
CA HIS A 661 23.42 -8.00 18.32
C HIS A 661 23.07 -6.71 19.08
N LEU A 662 22.43 -5.73 18.41
CA LEU A 662 21.96 -4.48 19.02
C LEU A 662 20.68 -4.65 19.83
N LEU A 663 19.92 -5.73 19.61
CA LEU A 663 18.63 -5.96 20.29
C LEU A 663 18.78 -6.40 21.75
N VAL A 664 19.91 -7.03 22.13
CA VAL A 664 20.08 -7.50 23.50
C VAL A 664 20.16 -6.35 24.52
N PRO A 665 20.98 -5.30 24.31
CA PRO A 665 20.91 -4.10 25.13
C PRO A 665 19.50 -3.47 25.16
N VAL A 666 18.80 -3.45 24.02
CA VAL A 666 17.44 -2.89 23.94
C VAL A 666 16.46 -3.65 24.82
N VAL A 667 16.46 -4.98 24.75
CA VAL A 667 15.59 -5.83 25.57
C VAL A 667 15.89 -5.63 27.07
N LEU A 668 17.16 -5.49 27.44
CA LEU A 668 17.56 -5.23 28.82
C LEU A 668 17.05 -3.88 29.34
N ASP A 669 17.23 -2.82 28.56
CA ASP A 669 16.73 -1.49 28.90
C ASP A 669 15.20 -1.50 29.00
N MET A 670 14.51 -2.20 28.09
CA MET A 670 13.06 -2.35 28.14
C MET A 670 12.58 -3.08 29.40
N PHE A 671 13.27 -4.14 29.83
CA PHE A 671 12.97 -4.79 31.12
C PHE A 671 13.23 -3.86 32.30
N GLN A 672 14.34 -3.15 32.31
CA GLN A 672 14.66 -2.22 33.38
C GLN A 672 13.62 -1.11 33.51
N ILE A 673 13.14 -0.56 32.39
CA ILE A 673 12.12 0.48 32.39
C ILE A 673 10.76 -0.09 32.83
N ALA A 674 10.38 -1.27 32.35
CA ALA A 674 9.08 -1.88 32.65
C ALA A 674 8.98 -2.44 34.07
N LEU A 675 10.06 -3.06 34.56
CA LEU A 675 10.08 -3.85 35.79
C LEU A 675 10.97 -3.24 36.87
N GLY A 676 11.70 -2.15 36.60
CA GLY A 676 12.70 -1.63 37.54
C GLY A 676 14.04 -2.38 37.44
N PRO A 677 15.04 -1.98 38.25
CA PRO A 677 16.36 -2.58 38.19
C PRO A 677 16.33 -4.03 38.70
N VAL A 678 17.31 -4.82 38.27
CA VAL A 678 17.37 -6.28 38.50
C VAL A 678 17.28 -6.69 39.96
N ASN A 679 17.79 -5.86 40.87
CA ASN A 679 17.75 -6.06 42.31
C ASN A 679 16.42 -5.65 42.97
N GLU A 680 15.55 -4.92 42.25
CA GLU A 680 14.26 -4.40 42.74
C GLU A 680 13.18 -4.57 41.67
N ILE A 681 13.03 -5.80 41.16
CA ILE A 681 12.04 -6.14 40.13
C ILE A 681 10.63 -5.93 40.70
N ARG A 682 9.84 -5.11 40.01
CA ARG A 682 8.46 -4.72 40.33
C ARG A 682 7.46 -5.55 39.54
N MET A 683 6.22 -5.54 40.02
CA MET A 683 5.10 -6.11 39.29
C MET A 683 4.64 -5.17 38.17
N PRO A 684 4.41 -5.66 36.95
CA PRO A 684 3.81 -4.87 35.90
C PRO A 684 2.34 -4.63 36.22
N THR A 685 1.90 -3.41 35.95
CA THR A 685 0.51 -3.00 36.03
C THR A 685 -0.20 -3.21 34.69
N ASN A 686 -1.47 -2.77 34.59
CA ASN A 686 -2.17 -2.67 33.31
C ASN A 686 -1.33 -1.95 32.24
N ALA A 687 -0.69 -0.85 32.61
CA ALA A 687 0.09 -0.02 31.71
C ALA A 687 1.32 -0.77 31.16
N THR A 688 2.07 -1.47 32.00
CA THR A 688 3.33 -2.13 31.62
C THR A 688 3.15 -3.56 31.08
N SER A 689 1.99 -4.20 31.30
CA SER A 689 1.73 -5.59 30.83
C SER A 689 1.83 -5.77 29.31
N HIS A 690 1.36 -4.79 28.55
CA HIS A 690 1.46 -4.78 27.08
C HIS A 690 2.91 -4.57 26.63
N ALA A 691 3.68 -3.74 27.33
CA ALA A 691 5.10 -3.56 27.07
C ALA A 691 5.89 -4.85 27.34
N VAL A 692 5.62 -5.56 28.43
CA VAL A 692 6.22 -6.88 28.73
C VAL A 692 5.88 -7.90 27.63
N SER A 693 4.65 -7.87 27.13
CA SER A 693 4.23 -8.73 26.00
C SER A 693 4.98 -8.39 24.71
N ALA A 694 5.20 -7.11 24.43
CA ALA A 694 5.95 -6.62 23.28
C ALA A 694 7.43 -7.07 23.35
N ILE A 695 8.07 -6.94 24.53
CA ILE A 695 9.43 -7.45 24.77
C ILE A 695 9.51 -8.96 24.46
N SER A 696 8.52 -9.74 24.93
CA SER A 696 8.45 -11.17 24.62
C SER A 696 8.28 -11.45 23.13
N GLY A 697 7.55 -10.60 22.39
CA GLY A 697 7.40 -10.67 20.93
C GLY A 697 8.74 -10.49 20.23
N LEU A 698 9.46 -9.39 20.54
CA LEU A 698 10.81 -9.14 20.01
C LEU A 698 11.76 -10.30 20.26
N VAL A 699 11.79 -10.82 21.50
CA VAL A 699 12.65 -11.94 21.87
C VAL A 699 12.34 -13.20 21.05
N ARG A 700 11.06 -13.51 20.86
CA ARG A 700 10.59 -14.68 20.12
C ARG A 700 10.89 -14.57 18.63
N GLU A 701 10.68 -13.39 18.04
CA GLU A 701 10.87 -13.15 16.61
C GLU A 701 12.36 -13.10 16.24
N HIS A 702 13.22 -12.71 17.19
CA HIS A 702 14.65 -12.46 16.96
C HIS A 702 15.57 -13.35 17.80
N ARG A 703 15.26 -14.65 17.94
CA ARG A 703 16.07 -15.61 18.72
C ARG A 703 17.56 -15.64 18.32
N GLY A 704 17.89 -15.24 17.09
CA GLY A 704 19.28 -15.13 16.61
C GLY A 704 20.13 -14.08 17.35
N MET A 705 19.53 -13.12 18.06
CA MET A 705 20.26 -12.06 18.77
C MET A 705 21.18 -12.55 19.88
N PHE A 706 20.89 -13.72 20.44
CA PHE A 706 21.69 -14.31 21.53
C PHE A 706 22.98 -14.97 21.06
N LYS A 707 23.25 -15.04 19.75
CA LYS A 707 24.55 -15.51 19.24
C LYS A 707 25.70 -14.55 19.54
N ALA A 708 25.39 -13.27 19.79
CA ALA A 708 26.38 -12.20 19.98
C ALA A 708 26.36 -11.60 21.40
N VAL A 709 25.63 -12.19 22.34
CA VAL A 709 25.43 -11.65 23.69
C VAL A 709 26.61 -11.97 24.62
N SER A 710 26.95 -11.05 25.52
CA SER A 710 27.95 -11.30 26.57
C SER A 710 27.40 -12.11 27.75
N GLN A 711 28.30 -12.77 28.50
CA GLN A 711 27.96 -13.49 29.74
C GLN A 711 27.23 -12.61 30.76
N THR A 712 27.69 -11.37 30.90
CA THR A 712 27.10 -10.40 31.84
C THR A 712 25.66 -10.08 31.45
N GLN A 713 25.38 -9.86 30.17
CA GLN A 713 24.03 -9.58 29.68
C GLN A 713 23.10 -10.77 29.82
N LEU A 714 23.60 -12.00 29.58
CA LEU A 714 22.84 -13.22 29.85
C LEU A 714 22.54 -13.41 31.34
N GLY A 715 23.51 -13.15 32.21
CA GLY A 715 23.32 -13.21 33.66
C GLY A 715 22.24 -12.23 34.12
N ILE A 716 22.21 -11.03 33.57
CA ILE A 716 21.17 -10.03 33.84
C ILE A 716 19.79 -10.51 33.35
N LEU A 717 19.70 -11.05 32.13
CA LEU A 717 18.45 -11.62 31.60
C LEU A 717 17.93 -12.78 32.46
N ALA A 718 18.82 -13.65 32.93
CA ALA A 718 18.48 -14.75 33.83
C ALA A 718 17.98 -14.27 35.20
N GLN A 719 18.57 -13.19 35.72
CA GLN A 719 18.11 -12.57 36.97
C GLN A 719 16.72 -11.94 36.81
N TYR A 720 16.45 -11.25 35.70
CA TYR A 720 15.08 -10.82 35.36
C TYR A 720 14.13 -12.00 35.24
N GLY A 721 14.53 -13.08 34.56
CA GLY A 721 13.74 -14.30 34.43
C GLY A 721 13.40 -14.93 35.79
N THR A 722 14.36 -14.98 36.71
CA THR A 722 14.17 -15.50 38.06
C THR A 722 13.22 -14.63 38.88
N GLY A 723 13.42 -13.30 38.88
CA GLY A 723 12.54 -12.37 39.59
C GLY A 723 11.11 -12.39 39.04
N VAL A 724 10.95 -12.43 37.72
CA VAL A 724 9.66 -12.60 37.06
C VAL A 724 8.99 -13.92 37.44
N GLN A 725 9.76 -15.02 37.54
CA GLN A 725 9.24 -16.31 37.96
C GLN A 725 8.76 -16.31 39.41
N GLU A 726 9.49 -15.65 40.32
CA GLU A 726 9.07 -15.49 41.72
C GLU A 726 7.77 -14.70 41.83
N HIS A 727 7.66 -13.61 41.07
CA HIS A 727 6.46 -12.79 41.00
C HIS A 727 5.26 -13.53 40.42
N ALA A 728 5.45 -14.30 39.34
CA ALA A 728 4.43 -15.18 38.79
C ALA A 728 3.95 -16.21 39.84
N LYS A 729 4.87 -16.82 40.61
CA LYS A 729 4.53 -17.73 41.71
C LYS A 729 3.72 -17.03 42.83
N ARG A 730 4.05 -15.78 43.17
CA ARG A 730 3.28 -14.96 44.14
C ARG A 730 1.86 -14.67 43.64
N LEU A 731 1.70 -14.36 42.36
CA LEU A 731 0.38 -14.23 41.71
C LEU A 731 -0.42 -15.54 41.74
N PHE A 732 0.19 -16.68 41.42
CA PHE A 732 -0.47 -17.99 41.44
C PHE A 732 -0.90 -18.45 42.82
N SER A 733 -0.19 -18.03 43.86
CA SER A 733 -0.48 -18.41 45.24
C SER A 733 -1.52 -17.51 45.91
N GLY A 734 -2.08 -16.50 45.22
CA GLY A 734 -3.10 -15.60 45.75
C GLY A 734 -2.60 -14.63 46.84
N ARG A 735 -1.30 -14.65 47.16
CA ARG A 735 -0.69 -13.86 48.24
C ARG A 735 -0.61 -12.36 47.98
N MET A 736 -0.86 -11.91 46.74
CA MET A 736 -0.86 -10.49 46.38
C MET A 736 -2.06 -9.70 46.95
N ILE A 737 -3.12 -10.37 47.39
CA ILE A 737 -4.32 -9.69 47.95
C ILE A 737 -4.12 -9.32 49.43
N THR A 738 -3.10 -9.87 50.11
CA THR A 738 -3.03 -9.84 51.58
C THR A 738 -1.85 -9.09 52.18
N ASP A 739 -0.84 -8.70 51.41
CA ASP A 739 0.36 -8.03 51.95
C ASP A 739 0.26 -6.49 51.78
N GLY A 740 -0.68 -5.89 52.53
CA GLY A 740 -0.52 -4.62 53.26
C GLY A 740 0.10 -3.38 52.59
N GLU A 741 -0.47 -2.88 51.49
CA GLU A 741 -0.47 -1.43 51.22
C GLU A 741 -1.93 -0.95 51.14
N ASP A 742 -2.34 -0.22 52.18
CA ASP A 742 -3.63 0.45 52.30
C ASP A 742 -3.77 1.54 51.21
N ASP A 743 -4.45 1.24 50.10
CA ASP A 743 -5.27 2.17 49.28
C ASP A 743 -5.64 1.58 47.89
N ILE A 744 -6.05 0.31 47.81
CA ILE A 744 -6.80 -0.15 46.62
C ILE A 744 -8.28 0.07 46.90
N ASP A 745 -8.75 1.26 46.51
CA ASP A 745 -10.17 1.64 46.57
C ASP A 745 -11.03 0.59 45.83
N ASN A 746 -11.97 -0.01 46.57
CA ASN A 746 -12.65 -1.27 46.27
C ASN A 746 -13.69 -1.19 45.13
N THR A 747 -13.59 -0.22 44.22
CA THR A 747 -14.62 0.06 43.20
C THR A 747 -14.25 -0.31 41.76
N GLN A 748 -13.11 -0.96 41.49
CA GLN A 748 -12.72 -1.41 40.13
C GLN A 748 -12.31 -2.90 40.06
N THR A 749 -13.15 -3.81 40.58
CA THR A 749 -12.91 -5.26 40.49
C THR A 749 -13.34 -5.90 39.17
N GLU A 750 -14.12 -5.22 38.31
CA GLU A 750 -14.37 -5.67 36.94
C GLU A 750 -13.17 -5.36 36.05
N GLY A 751 -12.54 -6.42 35.50
CA GLY A 751 -11.32 -6.34 34.70
C GLY A 751 -10.04 -6.81 35.43
N LEU A 752 -10.05 -6.91 36.76
CA LEU A 752 -8.88 -7.36 37.54
C LEU A 752 -8.51 -8.84 37.26
N VAL A 753 -9.50 -9.68 37.00
CA VAL A 753 -9.32 -11.11 36.65
C VAL A 753 -8.75 -11.27 35.23
N ASP A 754 -9.25 -10.50 34.27
CA ASP A 754 -8.75 -10.54 32.89
C ASP A 754 -7.37 -9.90 32.78
N TRP A 755 -7.11 -8.86 33.57
CA TRP A 755 -5.77 -8.31 33.80
C TRP A 755 -4.83 -9.35 34.39
N GLN A 756 -5.21 -10.01 35.49
CA GLN A 756 -4.39 -11.05 36.11
C GLN A 756 -4.08 -12.18 35.12
N LYS A 757 -5.06 -12.63 34.33
CA LYS A 757 -4.87 -13.66 33.29
C LYS A 757 -3.98 -13.17 32.15
N GLY A 758 -4.15 -11.92 31.70
CA GLY A 758 -3.35 -11.30 30.64
C GLY A 758 -1.88 -11.17 31.05
N THR A 759 -1.63 -10.59 32.22
CA THR A 759 -0.30 -10.42 32.81
C THR A 759 0.38 -11.77 33.07
N VAL A 760 -0.36 -12.75 33.60
CA VAL A 760 0.14 -14.12 33.76
C VAL A 760 0.52 -14.77 32.43
N ARG A 761 -0.29 -14.57 31.38
CA ARG A 761 -0.01 -15.12 30.05
C ARG A 761 1.24 -14.49 29.45
N ALA A 762 1.39 -13.17 29.55
CA ALA A 762 2.57 -12.44 29.09
C ALA A 762 3.83 -12.94 29.79
N PHE A 763 3.81 -13.05 31.12
CA PHE A 763 4.95 -13.56 31.88
C PHE A 763 5.27 -15.02 31.63
N ARG A 764 4.27 -15.89 31.44
CA ARG A 764 4.51 -17.28 31.04
C ARG A 764 5.16 -17.37 29.67
N GLY A 765 4.73 -16.52 28.72
CA GLY A 765 5.39 -16.39 27.41
C GLY A 765 6.85 -16.01 27.59
N LEU A 766 7.10 -14.93 28.34
CA LEU A 766 8.44 -14.44 28.60
C LEU A 766 9.35 -15.45 29.32
N ILE A 767 8.88 -16.08 30.39
CA ILE A 767 9.65 -17.10 31.13
C ILE A 767 10.00 -18.27 30.22
N ARG A 768 9.07 -18.71 29.35
CA ARG A 768 9.33 -19.79 28.41
C ARG A 768 10.43 -19.40 27.43
N GLU A 769 10.34 -18.22 26.82
CA GLU A 769 11.36 -17.73 25.91
C GLU A 769 12.72 -17.59 26.62
N LEU A 770 12.77 -17.01 27.83
CA LEU A 770 14.00 -16.89 28.63
C LEU A 770 14.63 -18.26 28.99
N LYS A 771 13.81 -19.28 29.27
CA LYS A 771 14.29 -20.65 29.49
C LYS A 771 14.79 -21.33 28.22
N GLU A 772 14.11 -21.12 27.10
CA GLU A 772 14.59 -21.61 25.79
C GLU A 772 15.93 -20.97 25.42
N ILE A 773 16.13 -19.69 25.77
CA ILE A 773 17.42 -18.99 25.60
C ILE A 773 18.51 -19.59 26.48
N GLU A 774 18.22 -19.86 27.77
CA GLU A 774 19.15 -20.51 28.69
C GLU A 774 19.60 -21.88 28.18
N GLY A 775 18.68 -22.68 27.64
CA GLY A 775 18.96 -23.98 27.03
C GLY A 775 19.83 -23.88 25.77
N HIS A 776 19.51 -22.97 24.84
CA HIS A 776 20.29 -22.78 23.62
C HIS A 776 21.71 -22.24 23.90
N TYR A 777 21.88 -21.40 24.92
CA TYR A 777 23.18 -20.91 25.33
C TYR A 777 24.10 -22.04 25.84
N GLN A 778 23.58 -22.98 26.63
CA GLN A 778 24.32 -24.19 27.05
C GLN A 778 24.71 -25.07 25.85
N GLU A 779 23.83 -25.19 24.85
CA GLU A 779 24.11 -25.90 23.59
C GLU A 779 25.23 -25.21 22.75
N TYR A 780 25.28 -23.88 22.73
CA TYR A 780 26.35 -23.14 22.02
C TYR A 780 27.71 -23.26 22.70
N GLN A 781 27.77 -23.29 24.04
CA GLN A 781 29.00 -23.60 24.77
C GLN A 781 29.53 -25.00 24.43
N HIS A 782 28.64 -25.98 24.21
CA HIS A 782 29.01 -27.32 23.74
C HIS A 782 29.65 -27.29 22.35
N ILE A 783 29.11 -26.52 21.39
CA ILE A 783 29.67 -26.41 20.02
C ILE A 783 31.05 -25.73 20.02
N GLU A 784 31.28 -24.74 20.89
CA GLU A 784 32.61 -24.13 21.05
C GLU A 784 33.60 -25.08 21.75
N MET A 785 33.16 -25.85 22.75
CA MET A 785 34.00 -26.90 23.36
C MET A 785 34.42 -27.96 22.33
N VAL A 786 33.56 -28.34 21.38
CA VAL A 786 33.87 -29.30 20.29
C VAL A 786 34.97 -28.77 19.34
N LYS A 787 35.12 -27.45 19.19
CA LYS A 787 36.25 -26.86 18.42
C LYS A 787 37.59 -26.95 19.16
N VAL A 788 37.57 -27.18 20.47
CA VAL A 788 38.75 -27.18 21.35
C VAL A 788 39.27 -28.60 21.61
N PHE A 789 38.49 -29.66 21.32
CA PHE A 789 38.96 -31.05 21.44
C PHE A 789 39.81 -31.50 20.22
N PRO A 790 40.98 -32.13 20.43
CA PRO A 790 42.04 -32.28 19.43
C PRO A 790 41.90 -33.54 18.54
N HIS A 791 40.70 -33.92 18.11
CA HIS A 791 40.58 -35.03 17.16
C HIS A 791 40.79 -34.52 15.72
N GLU A 792 41.97 -34.81 15.15
CA GLU A 792 42.45 -34.41 13.80
C GLU A 792 41.45 -34.63 12.66
N TYR A 793 40.48 -35.53 12.82
CA TYR A 793 39.59 -35.98 11.74
C TYR A 793 38.27 -35.20 11.64
N TYR A 794 37.85 -34.52 12.71
CA TYR A 794 36.53 -33.86 12.78
C TYR A 794 36.42 -32.59 11.91
N PRO A 795 37.45 -31.70 11.88
CA PRO A 795 37.45 -30.53 11.00
C PRO A 795 37.51 -30.85 9.50
N TRP A 796 37.91 -32.07 9.12
CA TRP A 796 37.93 -32.54 7.74
C TRP A 796 36.54 -33.06 7.30
N VAL A 797 35.89 -33.90 8.12
CA VAL A 797 34.51 -34.38 7.85
C VAL A 797 33.52 -33.22 7.71
N LEU A 798 33.61 -32.20 8.57
CA LEU A 798 32.75 -31.01 8.51
C LEU A 798 32.97 -30.15 7.24
N ARG A 799 34.17 -30.20 6.67
CA ARG A 799 34.54 -29.41 5.49
C ARG A 799 34.08 -30.08 4.20
N GLU A 800 34.30 -31.38 4.05
CA GLU A 800 33.96 -32.15 2.84
C GLU A 800 32.46 -32.48 2.77
N MET A 801 31.76 -32.52 3.90
CA MET A 801 30.30 -32.77 3.92
C MET A 801 29.47 -31.51 3.59
N ARG A 802 30.08 -30.33 3.44
CA ARG A 802 29.41 -29.03 3.27
C ARG A 802 28.43 -29.00 2.08
N ASP A 803 28.82 -29.53 0.93
CA ASP A 803 28.02 -29.50 -0.29
C ASP A 803 26.86 -30.51 -0.25
N PHE A 804 27.07 -31.63 0.45
CA PHE A 804 26.00 -32.58 0.78
C PHE A 804 24.97 -31.96 1.73
N TRP A 805 25.42 -31.25 2.76
CA TRP A 805 24.53 -30.52 3.70
C TRP A 805 23.74 -29.41 3.01
N GLN A 806 24.34 -28.70 2.05
CA GLN A 806 23.63 -27.70 1.23
C GLN A 806 22.55 -28.33 0.35
N SER A 807 22.83 -29.50 -0.24
CA SER A 807 21.85 -30.24 -1.06
C SER A 807 20.69 -30.80 -0.22
N MET A 808 20.96 -31.31 0.99
CA MET A 808 19.91 -31.73 1.94
C MET A 808 19.08 -30.55 2.46
N ARG A 809 19.71 -29.39 2.68
CA ARG A 809 19.00 -28.16 3.08
C ARG A 809 18.07 -27.65 1.98
N TYR A 810 18.49 -27.80 0.71
CA TYR A 810 17.65 -27.51 -0.45
C TYR A 810 16.42 -28.45 -0.51
N GLU A 811 16.60 -29.77 -0.38
CA GLU A 811 15.46 -30.72 -0.35
C GLU A 811 14.50 -30.51 0.84
N MET A 812 15.03 -30.21 2.03
CA MET A 812 14.20 -29.93 3.22
C MET A 812 13.45 -28.59 3.15
N SER A 813 14.04 -27.58 2.50
CA SER A 813 13.37 -26.30 2.25
C SER A 813 12.16 -26.44 1.31
N TYR A 814 12.23 -27.38 0.35
CA TYR A 814 11.12 -27.72 -0.54
C TYR A 814 9.93 -28.34 0.21
N GLN A 815 10.18 -28.91 1.41
CA GLN A 815 9.15 -29.49 2.29
C GLN A 815 8.73 -28.56 3.43
N GLY A 816 9.13 -27.27 3.41
CA GLY A 816 8.66 -26.26 4.36
C GLY A 816 9.22 -26.40 5.79
N ARG A 817 10.36 -27.06 5.98
CA ARG A 817 11.06 -27.10 7.28
C ARG A 817 12.39 -26.36 7.18
N GLU A 818 12.52 -25.25 7.91
CA GLU A 818 13.82 -24.57 8.07
C GLU A 818 14.74 -25.41 8.97
N GLY A 819 15.65 -26.16 8.34
CA GLY A 819 16.69 -26.89 9.05
C GLY A 819 17.97 -26.06 9.16
N ASP A 820 18.38 -25.76 10.39
CA ASP A 820 19.78 -25.59 10.75
C ASP A 820 20.49 -26.97 10.69
N ILE A 821 21.79 -26.96 10.37
CA ILE A 821 22.70 -28.11 10.41
C ILE A 821 22.53 -28.91 11.72
N THR A 822 22.30 -28.20 12.84
CA THR A 822 22.01 -28.76 14.16
C THR A 822 20.75 -29.64 14.21
N GLY A 823 19.69 -29.25 13.51
CA GLY A 823 18.45 -30.05 13.41
C GLY A 823 18.59 -31.27 12.51
N LEU A 824 19.46 -31.19 11.51
CA LEU A 824 19.84 -32.30 10.62
C LEU A 824 20.68 -33.36 11.35
N TYR A 825 21.62 -32.95 12.22
CA TYR A 825 22.37 -33.87 13.08
C TYR A 825 21.45 -34.62 14.05
N ARG A 826 20.54 -33.90 14.73
CA ARG A 826 19.53 -34.54 15.59
C ARG A 826 18.62 -35.48 14.80
N ALA A 827 18.27 -35.17 13.56
CA ALA A 827 17.46 -36.06 12.74
C ALA A 827 18.22 -37.33 12.36
N LEU A 828 19.51 -37.24 12.05
CA LEU A 828 20.36 -38.39 11.70
C LEU A 828 20.63 -39.29 12.93
N ASP A 829 21.01 -38.69 14.05
CA ASP A 829 21.22 -39.38 15.33
C ASP A 829 19.91 -40.03 15.82
N ASN A 830 18.78 -39.32 15.74
CA ASN A 830 17.47 -39.91 16.06
C ASN A 830 17.03 -40.97 15.05
N LEU A 831 17.40 -40.89 13.77
CA LEU A 831 17.10 -41.94 12.78
C LEU A 831 17.92 -43.20 13.04
N ILE A 832 19.20 -43.05 13.40
CA ILE A 832 20.09 -44.14 13.78
C ILE A 832 19.62 -44.78 15.09
N ARG A 833 19.30 -43.98 16.12
CA ARG A 833 18.80 -44.46 17.42
C ARG A 833 17.40 -45.09 17.32
N ASN A 834 16.45 -44.47 16.62
CA ASN A 834 15.05 -44.92 16.59
C ASN A 834 14.72 -45.99 15.53
N ARG A 835 15.51 -46.16 14.46
CA ARG A 835 15.18 -47.13 13.39
C ARG A 835 16.06 -48.38 13.32
N LEU A 836 17.19 -48.42 14.01
CA LEU A 836 18.08 -49.60 14.01
C LEU A 836 17.94 -50.49 15.26
N VAL A 837 17.01 -50.24 16.19
CA VAL A 837 16.90 -50.98 17.47
C VAL A 837 18.29 -51.15 18.10
N ILE A 838 18.94 -50.01 18.39
CA ILE A 838 20.30 -49.98 18.98
C ILE A 838 20.24 -49.96 20.52
N GLN A 839 19.05 -49.88 21.13
CA GLN A 839 18.93 -49.75 22.58
C GLN A 839 19.27 -51.01 23.39
N GLU A 840 19.23 -52.22 22.82
CA GLU A 840 19.34 -53.45 23.66
C GLU A 840 20.77 -54.00 23.84
N GLN A 841 21.78 -53.49 23.12
CA GLN A 841 23.16 -54.04 23.19
C GLN A 841 24.23 -53.06 23.66
N TYR A 842 23.87 -51.82 23.98
CA TYR A 842 24.80 -50.85 24.54
C TYR A 842 24.39 -50.51 25.98
N PRO A 843 25.35 -50.36 26.91
CA PRO A 843 25.06 -49.77 28.20
C PRO A 843 24.40 -48.41 27.98
N GLU A 844 23.41 -48.07 28.81
CA GLU A 844 22.97 -46.67 28.96
C GLU A 844 24.26 -45.83 29.13
N ASP A 845 24.45 -44.82 28.27
CA ASP A 845 25.61 -43.91 28.19
C ASP A 845 26.71 -44.22 27.13
N PHE A 846 26.52 -45.16 26.20
CA PHE A 846 27.45 -45.28 25.06
C PHE A 846 27.16 -44.24 23.96
N ASP A 847 27.93 -43.14 23.94
CA ASP A 847 27.98 -42.21 22.81
C ASP A 847 29.27 -42.44 21.98
N PRO A 848 29.17 -43.10 20.81
CA PRO A 848 30.33 -43.43 19.98
C PRO A 848 31.08 -42.20 19.45
N ILE A 849 30.44 -41.02 19.50
CA ILE A 849 31.03 -39.73 19.09
C ILE A 849 31.89 -39.15 20.22
N GLU A 850 31.45 -39.22 21.48
CA GLU A 850 32.26 -38.78 22.64
C GLU A 850 33.52 -39.63 22.84
N GLN A 851 33.51 -40.90 22.39
CA GLN A 851 34.61 -41.84 22.58
C GLN A 851 35.53 -42.01 21.34
N GLY A 852 35.24 -41.36 20.22
CA GLY A 852 36.11 -41.38 19.03
C GLY A 852 36.11 -42.69 18.22
N HIS A 853 35.03 -43.47 18.27
CA HIS A 853 34.92 -44.79 17.63
C HIS A 853 34.14 -44.77 16.30
N LEU A 854 34.49 -43.85 15.40
CA LEU A 854 33.83 -43.67 14.10
C LEU A 854 33.92 -44.92 13.20
N ASP A 855 35.00 -45.67 13.32
CA ASP A 855 35.22 -46.94 12.61
C ASP A 855 34.26 -48.04 13.06
N GLU A 856 34.00 -48.14 14.37
CA GLU A 856 33.01 -49.05 14.95
C GLU A 856 31.60 -48.69 14.47
N LEU A 857 31.27 -47.40 14.43
CA LEU A 857 29.98 -46.89 13.94
C LEU A 857 29.73 -47.25 12.46
N LEU A 858 30.74 -47.06 11.61
CA LEU A 858 30.65 -47.40 10.18
C LEU A 858 30.55 -48.92 9.97
N ARG A 859 31.30 -49.73 10.74
CA ARG A 859 31.22 -51.18 10.70
C ARG A 859 29.83 -51.68 11.08
N ILE A 860 29.26 -51.19 12.18
CA ILE A 860 27.93 -51.60 12.66
C ILE A 860 26.85 -51.18 11.67
N GLY A 861 26.97 -49.97 11.10
CA GLY A 861 26.10 -49.49 10.03
C GLY A 861 26.13 -50.40 8.82
N TYR A 862 27.32 -50.82 8.38
CA TYR A 862 27.50 -51.76 7.28
C TYR A 862 26.96 -53.16 7.58
N ASP A 863 27.35 -53.76 8.72
CA ASP A 863 26.95 -55.13 9.10
C ASP A 863 25.42 -55.26 9.20
N ARG A 864 24.74 -54.27 9.82
CA ARG A 864 23.27 -54.26 9.93
C ARG A 864 22.57 -53.90 8.62
N MET A 865 23.26 -53.25 7.70
CA MET A 865 22.77 -53.01 6.35
C MET A 865 22.94 -54.22 5.43
N ILE A 866 23.73 -55.26 5.76
CA ILE A 866 23.97 -56.43 4.89
C ILE A 866 23.25 -57.72 5.29
N VAL A 867 22.83 -57.89 6.56
CA VAL A 867 22.05 -59.08 6.97
C VAL A 867 20.63 -59.04 6.36
N PRO A 868 20.18 -60.09 5.65
CA PRO A 868 18.86 -60.10 5.02
C PRO A 868 17.77 -60.36 6.07
N HIS A 869 17.35 -59.32 6.78
CA HIS A 869 16.07 -59.34 7.50
C HIS A 869 14.97 -58.78 6.60
N ASP A 870 14.11 -59.71 6.14
CA ASP A 870 12.78 -59.53 5.57
C ASP A 870 12.58 -58.39 4.54
N ILE A 871 12.74 -58.77 3.26
CA ILE A 871 12.76 -57.89 2.07
C ILE A 871 11.43 -57.15 1.81
N LYS A 872 10.36 -57.39 2.59
CA LYS A 872 9.03 -56.81 2.31
C LYS A 872 8.83 -55.35 2.74
N TYR A 873 9.67 -54.77 3.62
CA TYR A 873 9.44 -53.41 4.14
C TYR A 873 10.62 -52.42 4.06
N ASN A 874 11.79 -52.83 3.54
CA ASN A 874 13.04 -52.05 3.71
C ASN A 874 13.77 -51.64 2.42
N SER A 875 13.06 -51.44 1.31
CA SER A 875 13.66 -51.06 0.02
C SER A 875 14.39 -49.70 0.01
N THR A 876 13.99 -48.74 0.86
CA THR A 876 14.55 -47.38 0.89
C THR A 876 15.84 -47.23 1.70
N VAL A 877 16.10 -48.09 2.69
CA VAL A 877 17.29 -48.00 3.56
C VAL A 877 18.53 -48.49 2.81
N TRP A 878 18.41 -49.60 2.08
CA TRP A 878 19.47 -50.16 1.24
C TRP A 878 19.85 -49.25 0.06
N GLN A 879 18.86 -48.61 -0.59
CA GLN A 879 19.09 -47.73 -1.74
C GLN A 879 19.83 -46.41 -1.39
N LYS A 880 19.88 -46.02 -0.11
CA LYS A 880 20.48 -44.74 0.32
C LYS A 880 21.64 -44.89 1.33
N GLY A 881 21.65 -45.94 2.16
CA GLY A 881 22.65 -46.14 3.22
C GLY A 881 23.99 -46.68 2.72
N LEU A 882 24.00 -47.70 1.87
CA LEU A 882 25.25 -48.26 1.34
C LEU A 882 25.99 -47.25 0.44
N PRO A 883 25.32 -46.51 -0.49
CA PRO A 883 25.97 -45.42 -1.23
C PRO A 883 26.56 -44.32 -0.34
N PHE A 884 25.97 -44.06 0.83
CA PHE A 884 26.50 -43.10 1.81
C PHE A 884 27.80 -43.60 2.45
N ILE A 885 27.84 -44.86 2.92
CA ILE A 885 29.05 -45.48 3.48
C ILE A 885 30.16 -45.53 2.42
N THR A 886 29.84 -45.96 1.19
CA THR A 886 30.77 -45.95 0.05
C THR A 886 31.32 -44.54 -0.24
N ARG A 887 30.48 -43.50 -0.17
CA ARG A 887 30.91 -42.13 -0.42
C ARG A 887 31.82 -41.58 0.68
N VAL A 888 31.53 -41.88 1.94
CA VAL A 888 32.40 -41.55 3.08
C VAL A 888 33.77 -42.21 2.94
N ILE A 889 33.80 -43.50 2.57
CA ILE A 889 35.05 -44.26 2.36
C ILE A 889 35.85 -43.74 1.17
N SER A 890 35.20 -43.47 0.03
CA SER A 890 35.89 -43.00 -1.19
C SER A 890 36.63 -41.67 -1.01
N HIS A 891 36.16 -40.81 -0.09
CA HIS A 891 36.80 -39.52 0.18
C HIS A 891 37.77 -39.59 1.37
N MET A 892 37.77 -40.67 2.14
CA MET A 892 38.63 -40.87 3.30
C MET A 892 40.13 -40.83 2.90
N PRO A 893 41.03 -40.24 3.71
CA PRO A 893 42.46 -40.31 3.43
C PRO A 893 42.95 -41.77 3.34
N VAL A 894 43.78 -42.08 2.35
CA VAL A 894 44.24 -43.45 2.06
C VAL A 894 44.91 -44.09 3.29
N SER A 895 45.69 -43.33 4.06
CA SER A 895 46.32 -43.79 5.30
C SER A 895 45.32 -44.22 6.38
N VAL A 896 44.16 -43.54 6.46
CA VAL A 896 43.09 -43.84 7.40
C VAL A 896 42.31 -45.06 6.94
N LEU A 897 42.02 -45.15 5.63
CA LEU A 897 41.37 -46.32 5.04
C LEU A 897 42.21 -47.58 5.21
N GLN A 898 43.53 -47.49 5.03
CA GLN A 898 44.48 -48.60 5.28
C GLN A 898 44.53 -49.00 6.76
N ALA A 899 44.49 -48.04 7.69
CA ALA A 899 44.43 -48.33 9.13
C ALA A 899 43.11 -49.03 9.52
N MET A 900 41.99 -48.63 8.93
CA MET A 900 40.68 -49.27 9.13
C MET A 900 40.62 -50.66 8.51
N ILE A 901 41.16 -50.85 7.31
CA ILE A 901 41.30 -52.18 6.67
C ILE A 901 42.11 -53.11 7.56
N ALA A 902 43.26 -52.65 8.07
CA ALA A 902 44.11 -53.43 8.95
C ALA A 902 43.37 -53.80 10.25
N LYS A 903 42.61 -52.86 10.83
CA LYS A 903 41.84 -53.07 12.06
C LYS A 903 40.66 -54.04 11.89
N HIS A 904 40.05 -54.08 10.72
CA HIS A 904 38.89 -54.93 10.41
C HIS A 904 39.21 -56.09 9.45
N THR A 905 40.48 -56.51 9.40
CA THR A 905 40.95 -57.62 8.56
C THR A 905 40.15 -58.90 8.84
N ASN A 906 39.72 -59.61 7.79
CA ASN A 906 38.88 -60.83 7.84
C ASN A 906 37.44 -60.61 8.34
N THR A 907 36.89 -59.39 8.20
CA THR A 907 35.46 -59.12 8.39
C THR A 907 34.82 -58.71 7.06
N SER A 908 33.50 -58.92 6.92
CA SER A 908 32.78 -58.51 5.69
C SER A 908 32.86 -57.00 5.43
N PHE A 909 32.97 -56.19 6.49
CA PHE A 909 33.22 -54.75 6.39
C PHE A 909 34.65 -54.45 5.93
N GLY A 910 35.64 -55.19 6.45
CA GLY A 910 37.03 -55.08 6.00
C GLY A 910 37.24 -55.47 4.54
N GLU A 911 36.54 -56.50 4.06
CA GLU A 911 36.53 -56.92 2.64
C GLU A 911 35.93 -55.82 1.74
N PHE A 912 34.82 -55.20 2.16
CA PHE A 912 34.24 -54.06 1.45
C PHE A 912 35.14 -52.82 1.44
N LEU A 913 35.81 -52.52 2.55
CA LEU A 913 36.81 -51.44 2.60
C LEU A 913 37.97 -51.72 1.62
N GLN A 914 38.41 -52.98 1.50
CA GLN A 914 39.44 -53.39 0.54
C GLN A 914 38.97 -53.27 -0.91
N GLU A 915 37.74 -53.66 -1.22
CA GLU A 915 37.15 -53.53 -2.56
C GLU A 915 36.99 -52.05 -2.97
N GLU A 916 36.53 -51.19 -2.07
CA GLU A 916 36.42 -49.74 -2.33
C GLU A 916 37.79 -49.07 -2.47
N HIS A 917 38.77 -49.47 -1.67
CA HIS A 917 40.16 -49.02 -1.82
C HIS A 917 40.76 -49.46 -3.18
N ALA A 918 40.49 -50.69 -3.62
CA ALA A 918 40.94 -51.18 -4.92
C ALA A 918 40.22 -50.50 -6.09
N ARG A 919 38.92 -50.23 -5.97
CA ARG A 919 38.11 -49.49 -6.96
C ARG A 919 38.64 -48.07 -7.14
N ARG A 920 38.94 -47.38 -6.04
CA ARG A 920 39.51 -46.03 -6.04
C ARG A 920 40.87 -45.98 -6.75
N ASN A 921 41.79 -46.89 -6.43
CA ASN A 921 43.11 -46.93 -7.08
C ASN A 921 42.99 -47.15 -8.60
N LYS A 922 42.00 -47.91 -9.05
CA LYS A 922 41.73 -48.17 -10.47
C LYS A 922 41.09 -46.98 -11.19
N GLU A 923 40.31 -46.16 -10.49
CA GLU A 923 39.73 -44.91 -11.00
C GLU A 923 40.80 -43.80 -11.08
N GLU A 924 41.76 -43.77 -10.15
CA GLU A 924 42.91 -42.84 -10.17
C GLU A 924 43.97 -43.21 -11.24
N GLU A 925 44.09 -44.48 -11.66
CA GLU A 925 44.96 -44.90 -12.78
C GLU A 925 44.37 -44.61 -14.18
N VAL A 926 43.06 -44.36 -14.27
CA VAL A 926 42.33 -44.07 -15.53
C VAL A 926 42.20 -42.57 -15.80
N GLN A 927 42.42 -41.72 -14.78
CA GLN A 927 42.55 -40.27 -14.89
C GLN A 927 44.00 -39.86 -15.15
#